data_AF-A0A7X3SIP4-F1
#
_entry.id   AF-A0A7X3SIP4-F1
#
_cell.length_a   1.000
_cell.length_b   1.000
_cell.length_c   1.000
_cell.angle_alpha   90.00
_cell.angle_beta   90.00
_cell.angle_gamma   90.00
#
_symmetry.space_group_name_H-M   'P 1'
#
loop_
_entity.id
_entity.type
_entity.pdbx_description
1 polymer ?
#
loop_
_entity_poly.entity_id
_entity_poly.type
_entity_poly.pdbx_seq_one_letter_code
_entity_poly.pdbx_strand_id
1 'polypeptide(L)'
;MPCLGGQYYSQSSEAPFFCKAKEGVYRYCELPAFTLSEEGPLSVFPFSGCRSLAGVAQFIEQNCLGNIRRLAVEEGAGEFAPNRMKMKAGEEPLPSRCIRIAEDREGQLLISRSGMAVWLESGRVKWISLLSFGCPFPGLAFTLPHRRLMAAVQTNELFLVLASVRQITGLAGTPYSITRECLKRAEKGGYPYGKQLEELVGTTYLTKEELCRAVRERTKEQEVSEALLNACDHFTVELDGWTFRMGEGSWGKKDCIFLVKMGVASSVLELIKEPLCWSLIPDKKQIDLAQRSVLRAKERAWELKDAGLLRILTDSKWQGLLCFHVPVDVNNLPSELGFLAGGLGVGLLQGLYAACSASGTWQAFIDYQDMAHQYYPDMREFGFKVLELGVGIENGRTKSFSASAELLINRIFGGRTEAGEDSQTGNNLVFDGYYQREEGGGHYVFKLRQEQSYTVSGCALCRLLVNGGALQANGQKGSFVLNGDMTFDDMGKMDLYSYDRIGYHGLAVNLDMRDGENDFTVNMESLQFDLSEASVREHSFAQCFPLKPVGISYVRGRTPMQAGYAELKVSREVSGIEEEWYGIFWQIDLGNMGSLVKQYSLALELLTAWKPSPEDEIKGADGSFLCGTPKYFTGIRLLANGNAVGWEIPLEGVLTLGFGGVELKSREREETGGMEYYFRFRNFALRFLGLRFPQTNHDMYLISDENQTLGWYGSFCEGE
;
A
#
# COMPACT_ATOMS: atom_id res chain seq x y z
N MET A 1 44.28 32.15 16.53
CA MET A 1 44.26 31.68 15.13
C MET A 1 44.67 30.21 15.15
N PRO A 2 43.84 29.26 14.70
CA PRO A 2 44.33 27.90 14.45
C PRO A 2 45.08 27.91 13.11
N CYS A 3 46.34 27.50 13.12
CA CYS A 3 47.15 27.35 11.91
C CYS A 3 46.51 26.30 10.99
N LEU A 4 46.14 26.71 9.78
CA LEU A 4 45.63 25.82 8.73
C LEU A 4 46.79 24.94 8.24
N GLY A 5 46.69 23.63 8.45
CA GLY A 5 47.63 22.68 7.89
C GLY A 5 47.64 22.69 6.34
N GLY A 6 48.78 22.34 5.74
CA GLY A 6 48.99 22.40 4.29
C GLY A 6 48.15 21.41 3.49
N GLN A 7 47.83 21.76 2.23
CA GLN A 7 47.03 20.92 1.34
C GLN A 7 47.90 20.26 0.26
N TYR A 8 47.70 18.97 0.08
CA TYR A 8 48.39 18.15 -0.92
C TYR A 8 47.51 17.93 -2.14
N TYR A 9 48.06 18.09 -3.34
CA TYR A 9 47.37 17.94 -4.63
C TYR A 9 48.09 16.89 -5.49
N SER A 10 47.34 15.98 -6.11
CA SER A 10 47.89 14.90 -6.96
C SER A 10 46.98 14.57 -8.15
N GLN A 11 46.09 15.48 -8.53
CA GLN A 11 45.14 15.27 -9.62
C GLN A 11 45.83 15.42 -10.98
N SER A 12 45.55 14.51 -11.91
CA SER A 12 46.03 14.61 -13.30
C SER A 12 45.38 15.79 -14.03
N SER A 13 46.12 16.42 -14.93
CA SER A 13 45.63 17.49 -15.82
C SER A 13 44.51 16.98 -16.76
N GLU A 14 44.53 15.69 -17.09
CA GLU A 14 43.54 15.02 -17.94
C GLU A 14 42.21 14.71 -17.21
N ALA A 15 42.15 14.91 -15.89
CA ALA A 15 40.99 14.68 -15.04
C ALA A 15 40.41 15.98 -14.44
N PRO A 16 40.02 16.98 -15.25
CA PRO A 16 39.76 18.32 -14.75
C PRO A 16 38.41 18.46 -14.03
N PHE A 17 38.45 19.22 -12.93
CA PHE A 17 37.27 19.83 -12.31
C PHE A 17 37.22 21.32 -12.65
N PHE A 18 35.99 21.83 -12.70
CA PHE A 18 35.70 23.19 -13.10
C PHE A 18 34.87 23.91 -12.04
N CYS A 19 35.22 25.15 -11.78
CA CYS A 19 34.47 26.06 -10.92
C CYS A 19 33.94 27.23 -11.75
N LYS A 20 32.74 27.73 -11.44
CA LYS A 20 32.19 28.90 -12.12
C LYS A 20 33.01 30.13 -11.70
N ALA A 21 33.65 30.80 -12.66
CA ALA A 21 34.37 32.05 -12.41
C ALA A 21 33.51 33.27 -12.75
N LYS A 22 32.81 33.21 -13.89
CA LYS A 22 31.82 34.20 -14.34
C LYS A 22 30.72 33.48 -15.13
N GLU A 23 29.65 34.17 -15.49
CA GLU A 23 28.61 33.61 -16.35
C GLU A 23 29.21 33.14 -17.69
N GLY A 24 28.98 31.86 -18.03
CA GLY A 24 29.56 31.22 -19.22
C GLY A 24 31.06 30.90 -19.16
N VAL A 25 31.78 31.28 -18.09
CA VAL A 25 33.23 31.05 -17.96
C VAL A 25 33.54 30.14 -16.78
N TYR A 26 34.05 28.95 -17.10
CA TYR A 26 34.52 27.96 -16.15
C TYR A 26 36.03 28.01 -16.03
N ARG A 27 36.53 27.87 -14.80
CA ARG A 27 37.96 27.84 -14.50
C ARG A 27 38.34 26.46 -14.03
N TYR A 28 39.51 25.99 -14.45
CA TYR A 28 40.10 24.78 -13.90
C TYR A 28 40.38 24.97 -12.40
N CYS A 29 39.94 24.02 -11.60
CA CYS A 29 40.10 23.99 -10.15
C CYS A 29 40.58 22.59 -9.76
N GLU A 30 41.70 22.50 -9.03
CA GLU A 30 42.24 21.22 -8.56
C GLU A 30 41.55 20.78 -7.28
N LEU A 31 41.27 19.48 -7.21
CA LEU A 31 40.72 18.86 -6.02
C LEU A 31 41.87 18.45 -5.07
N PRO A 32 41.86 18.87 -3.79
CA PRO A 32 42.89 18.48 -2.83
C PRO A 32 42.79 16.98 -2.52
N ALA A 33 43.93 16.30 -2.51
CA ALA A 33 44.04 14.87 -2.20
C ALA A 33 44.05 14.59 -0.69
N PHE A 34 44.70 15.46 0.10
CA PHE A 34 44.75 15.32 1.55
C PHE A 34 45.08 16.66 2.24
N THR A 35 44.62 16.83 3.49
CA THR A 35 45.00 17.96 4.35
C THR A 35 45.96 17.46 5.43
N LEU A 36 47.18 17.98 5.45
CA LEU A 36 48.19 17.66 6.47
C LEU A 36 47.75 18.23 7.82
N SER A 37 47.74 17.44 8.90
CA SER A 37 47.57 17.96 10.26
C SER A 37 48.92 18.14 10.94
N GLU A 38 49.04 19.14 11.82
CA GLU A 38 50.26 19.39 12.61
C GLU A 38 50.43 18.38 13.77
N GLU A 39 49.40 17.60 14.10
CA GLU A 39 49.38 16.65 15.21
C GLU A 39 49.73 15.24 14.75
N GLY A 40 51.02 14.99 14.52
CA GLY A 40 51.58 13.67 14.29
C GLY A 40 53.09 13.74 14.03
N PRO A 41 53.88 12.72 14.39
CA PRO A 41 55.28 12.68 14.01
C PRO A 41 55.36 12.53 12.48
N LEU A 42 55.56 13.65 11.78
CA LEU A 42 55.87 13.67 10.36
C LEU A 42 57.21 12.95 10.14
N SER A 43 57.16 11.64 9.87
CA SER A 43 58.34 10.82 9.61
C SER A 43 58.66 10.66 8.12
N VAL A 44 58.09 11.49 7.24
CA VAL A 44 58.37 11.41 5.80
C VAL A 44 58.82 12.76 5.26
N PHE A 45 60.00 12.75 4.65
CA PHE A 45 60.64 13.85 3.94
C PHE A 45 59.68 14.47 2.90
N PRO A 46 59.65 15.81 2.72
CA PRO A 46 60.72 16.76 3.04
C PRO A 46 60.61 17.50 4.39
N PHE A 47 59.70 17.12 5.29
CA PHE A 47 59.31 18.02 6.39
C PHE A 47 59.74 17.61 7.81
N SER A 48 60.73 16.74 7.97
CA SER A 48 61.38 16.55 9.28
C SER A 48 62.20 17.80 9.66
N GLY A 49 61.58 18.75 10.36
CA GLY A 49 62.28 19.88 11.00
C GLY A 49 61.66 21.27 10.86
N CYS A 50 60.53 21.44 10.18
CA CYS A 50 60.08 22.76 9.72
C CYS A 50 58.79 23.28 10.39
N ARG A 51 58.77 23.43 11.74
CA ARG A 51 57.64 24.05 12.47
C ARG A 51 57.47 25.55 12.18
N SER A 52 58.51 26.26 11.74
CA SER A 52 58.49 27.71 11.47
C SER A 52 58.24 28.08 10.00
N LEU A 53 58.09 27.10 9.11
CA LEU A 53 58.07 27.28 7.66
C LEU A 53 56.75 26.82 7.02
N ALA A 54 55.67 26.63 7.78
CA ALA A 54 54.39 26.14 7.24
C ALA A 54 53.92 26.89 5.98
N GLY A 55 54.04 28.23 5.95
CA GLY A 55 53.73 29.04 4.77
C GLY A 55 54.69 28.85 3.59
N VAL A 56 55.98 28.62 3.86
CA VAL A 56 57.01 28.36 2.82
C VAL A 56 56.89 26.93 2.28
N ALA A 57 56.62 25.96 3.15
CA ALA A 57 56.32 24.58 2.79
C ALA A 57 55.06 24.51 1.92
N GLN A 58 54.02 25.26 2.28
CA GLN A 58 52.80 25.39 1.48
C GLN A 58 53.09 26.05 0.12
N PHE A 59 53.90 27.11 0.09
CA PHE A 59 54.32 27.75 -1.15
C PHE A 59 55.12 26.81 -2.05
N ILE A 60 56.11 26.08 -1.51
CA ILE A 60 56.94 25.13 -2.26
C ILE A 60 56.12 23.96 -2.77
N GLU A 61 55.23 23.39 -1.96
CA GLU A 61 54.38 22.28 -2.36
C GLU A 61 53.43 22.71 -3.50
N GLN A 62 52.74 23.85 -3.33
CA GLN A 62 51.75 24.34 -4.29
C GLN A 62 52.35 24.86 -5.59
N ASN A 63 53.49 25.57 -5.53
CA ASN A 63 54.05 26.28 -6.68
C ASN A 63 55.24 25.56 -7.33
N CYS A 64 55.95 24.72 -6.59
CA CYS A 64 57.17 24.05 -7.09
C CYS A 64 56.97 22.54 -7.27
N LEU A 65 56.65 21.81 -6.20
CA LEU A 65 56.64 20.34 -6.21
C LEU A 65 55.41 19.75 -6.91
N GLY A 66 54.24 20.39 -6.78
CA GLY A 66 53.02 19.96 -7.48
C GLY A 66 53.19 19.92 -9.00
N ASN A 67 53.89 20.90 -9.58
CA ASN A 67 54.21 20.94 -11.02
C ASN A 67 55.08 19.76 -11.46
N ILE A 68 56.12 19.45 -10.69
CA ILE A 68 57.08 18.38 -11.03
C ILE A 68 56.44 16.99 -10.88
N ARG A 69 55.61 16.79 -9.84
CA ARG A 69 54.87 15.52 -9.69
C ARG A 69 53.81 15.33 -10.77
N ARG A 70 53.15 16.40 -11.24
CA ARG A 70 52.23 16.35 -12.39
C ARG A 70 52.93 15.79 -13.64
N LEU A 71 54.10 16.32 -13.98
CA LEU A 71 54.93 15.79 -15.06
C LEU A 71 55.33 14.32 -14.86
N ALA A 72 55.73 13.94 -13.65
CA ALA A 72 56.11 12.55 -13.34
C ALA A 72 54.91 11.57 -13.41
N VAL A 73 53.70 12.02 -13.07
CA VAL A 73 52.46 11.22 -13.22
C VAL A 73 52.08 11.11 -14.70
N GLU A 74 52.23 12.17 -15.48
CA GLU A 74 52.01 12.16 -16.94
C GLU A 74 53.01 11.24 -17.66
N GLU A 75 54.28 11.23 -17.26
CA GLU A 75 55.32 10.35 -17.81
C GLU A 75 55.20 8.89 -17.32
N GLY A 76 54.70 8.65 -16.10
CA GLY A 76 54.54 7.31 -15.51
C GLY A 76 53.20 6.61 -15.80
N ALA A 77 52.16 7.34 -16.21
CA ALA A 77 50.83 6.77 -16.51
C ALA A 77 50.80 5.85 -17.75
N GLY A 78 51.88 5.79 -18.53
CA GLY A 78 52.03 4.87 -19.66
C GLY A 78 52.11 3.38 -19.28
N GLU A 79 52.47 3.03 -18.03
CA GLU A 79 52.72 1.64 -17.64
C GLU A 79 51.58 0.96 -16.82
N PHE A 80 50.63 1.72 -16.25
CA PHE A 80 49.60 1.16 -15.34
C PHE A 80 48.14 1.21 -15.84
N ALA A 81 47.89 1.72 -17.04
CA ALA A 81 46.55 1.73 -17.64
C ALA A 81 46.46 0.71 -18.80
N PRO A 82 45.81 -0.46 -18.63
CA PRO A 82 45.53 -1.32 -19.76
C PRO A 82 44.42 -0.64 -20.60
N ASN A 83 44.77 -0.30 -21.84
CA ASN A 83 43.96 0.34 -22.89
C ASN A 83 43.93 1.88 -22.95
N ARG A 84 45.06 2.49 -23.32
CA ARG A 84 45.03 3.74 -24.11
C ARG A 84 45.18 3.42 -25.60
N MET A 85 44.10 3.60 -26.37
CA MET A 85 44.23 3.73 -27.83
C MET A 85 44.97 5.04 -28.14
N LYS A 86 45.91 4.93 -29.09
CA LYS A 86 46.85 5.95 -29.55
C LYS A 86 46.15 7.25 -30.00
N MET A 87 46.44 8.37 -29.34
CA MET A 87 46.28 9.70 -29.96
C MET A 87 47.42 9.93 -30.97
N LYS A 88 47.09 10.52 -32.12
CA LYS A 88 48.04 10.88 -33.17
C LYS A 88 48.91 12.06 -32.73
N ALA A 89 50.21 11.98 -33.03
CA ALA A 89 51.15 13.07 -32.83
C ALA A 89 50.74 14.31 -33.64
N GLY A 90 50.60 15.47 -32.98
CA GLY A 90 50.38 16.75 -33.66
C GLY A 90 49.69 17.87 -32.88
N GLU A 91 49.16 17.65 -31.68
CA GLU A 91 48.57 18.73 -30.87
C GLU A 91 49.56 19.19 -29.78
N GLU A 92 49.95 20.47 -29.83
CA GLU A 92 50.81 21.09 -28.83
C GLU A 92 50.11 21.15 -27.45
N PRO A 93 50.81 20.87 -26.35
CA PRO A 93 50.27 21.08 -25.01
C PRO A 93 50.07 22.59 -24.76
N LEU A 94 48.86 22.96 -24.35
CA LEU A 94 48.51 24.33 -23.98
C LEU A 94 49.47 24.87 -22.89
N PRO A 95 49.92 26.13 -22.99
CA PRO A 95 50.92 26.68 -22.09
C PRO A 95 50.38 26.82 -20.65
N SER A 96 51.24 26.44 -19.72
CA SER A 96 51.07 26.48 -18.26
C SER A 96 50.79 27.91 -17.78
N ARG A 97 49.52 28.33 -17.75
CA ARG A 97 49.11 29.56 -17.07
C ARG A 97 48.82 29.27 -15.60
N CYS A 98 49.49 30.01 -14.71
CA CYS A 98 49.35 29.94 -13.26
C CYS A 98 47.91 29.69 -12.78
N ILE A 99 47.74 28.57 -12.10
CA ILE A 99 46.55 28.17 -11.35
C ILE A 99 46.56 28.97 -10.05
N ARG A 100 45.57 29.84 -9.80
CA ARG A 100 45.34 30.42 -8.48
C ARG A 100 44.33 29.56 -7.73
N ILE A 101 44.72 29.09 -6.56
CA ILE A 101 43.91 28.33 -5.60
C ILE A 101 42.88 29.30 -4.99
N ALA A 102 41.65 28.84 -4.74
CA ALA A 102 40.57 29.62 -4.17
C ALA A 102 40.97 30.21 -2.80
N GLU A 103 41.08 31.54 -2.73
CA GLU A 103 41.38 32.30 -1.51
C GLU A 103 40.11 32.77 -0.77
N ASP A 104 38.92 32.42 -1.26
CA ASP A 104 37.65 32.95 -0.72
C ASP A 104 37.11 32.11 0.45
N ARG A 105 36.59 32.79 1.47
CA ARG A 105 35.99 32.20 2.68
C ARG A 105 34.61 31.60 2.43
N GLU A 106 33.99 31.89 1.28
CA GLU A 106 32.73 31.29 0.85
C GLU A 106 33.03 29.98 0.09
N GLY A 107 32.31 28.90 0.41
CA GLY A 107 32.53 27.61 -0.24
C GLY A 107 32.32 27.65 -1.76
N GLN A 108 33.03 26.78 -2.48
CA GLN A 108 33.07 26.71 -3.93
C GLN A 108 32.59 25.35 -4.44
N LEU A 109 31.68 25.36 -5.42
CA LEU A 109 31.23 24.17 -6.14
C LEU A 109 32.18 23.88 -7.31
N LEU A 110 32.72 22.67 -7.33
CA LEU A 110 33.47 22.10 -8.45
C LEU A 110 32.61 21.09 -9.20
N ILE A 111 32.71 21.05 -10.53
CA ILE A 111 31.98 20.11 -11.38
C ILE A 111 32.96 19.45 -12.36
N SER A 112 32.92 18.13 -12.50
CA SER A 112 33.71 17.39 -13.50
C SER A 112 33.01 17.36 -14.86
N ARG A 113 33.74 17.06 -15.94
CA ARG A 113 33.13 16.83 -17.27
C ARG A 113 32.15 15.66 -17.29
N SER A 114 32.39 14.66 -16.46
CA SER A 114 31.52 13.48 -16.31
C SER A 114 30.28 13.76 -15.47
N GLY A 115 30.16 14.96 -14.88
CA GLY A 115 28.98 15.40 -14.15
C GLY A 115 29.01 15.13 -12.65
N MET A 116 30.17 14.84 -12.06
CA MET A 116 30.35 14.80 -10.59
C MET A 116 30.44 16.22 -10.03
N ALA A 117 29.97 16.43 -8.81
CA ALA A 117 30.01 17.72 -8.13
C ALA A 117 30.66 17.61 -6.75
N VAL A 118 31.54 18.55 -6.40
CA VAL A 118 32.26 18.56 -5.13
C VAL A 118 32.18 19.95 -4.50
N TRP A 119 31.84 20.01 -3.22
CA TRP A 119 31.86 21.27 -2.48
C TRP A 119 33.12 21.40 -1.63
N LEU A 120 33.88 22.45 -1.93
CA LEU A 120 35.07 22.83 -1.20
C LEU A 120 34.78 24.02 -0.30
N GLU A 121 35.16 23.94 0.96
CA GLU A 121 35.06 25.06 1.90
C GLU A 121 36.36 25.14 2.70
N SER A 122 37.02 26.31 2.68
CA SER A 122 38.34 26.49 3.32
C SER A 122 39.36 25.41 2.90
N GLY A 123 39.33 25.04 1.61
CA GLY A 123 40.14 23.97 1.02
C GLY A 123 39.74 22.54 1.42
N ARG A 124 38.75 22.32 2.29
CA ARG A 124 38.33 20.97 2.67
C ARG A 124 37.10 20.57 1.86
N VAL A 125 37.08 19.31 1.40
CA VAL A 125 35.89 18.73 0.79
C VAL A 125 34.86 18.48 1.89
N LYS A 126 33.69 19.11 1.78
CA LYS A 126 32.58 18.91 2.72
C LYS A 126 31.67 17.77 2.28
N TRP A 127 31.36 17.76 0.99
CA TRP A 127 30.54 16.71 0.38
C TRP A 127 30.90 16.50 -1.10
N ILE A 128 30.59 15.30 -1.58
CA ILE A 128 30.73 14.89 -2.98
C ILE A 128 29.38 14.36 -3.44
N SER A 129 28.79 15.02 -4.42
CA SER A 129 27.66 14.46 -5.17
C SER A 129 28.19 13.79 -6.43
N LEU A 130 27.72 12.58 -6.70
CA LEU A 130 28.09 11.85 -7.92
C LEU A 130 27.24 12.27 -9.12
N LEU A 131 26.29 13.19 -8.94
CA LEU A 131 25.45 13.80 -9.98
C LEU A 131 25.37 15.33 -9.79
N SER A 132 25.58 16.08 -10.87
CA SER A 132 25.66 17.55 -10.84
C SER A 132 24.31 18.26 -10.99
N PHE A 133 23.27 17.54 -11.40
CA PHE A 133 21.94 18.13 -11.61
C PHE A 133 21.17 18.24 -10.29
N GLY A 134 20.71 19.44 -9.93
CA GLY A 134 19.81 19.67 -8.79
C GLY A 134 20.44 19.85 -7.40
N CYS A 135 21.74 20.16 -7.29
CA CYS A 135 22.39 20.36 -5.98
C CYS A 135 22.23 21.79 -5.42
N PRO A 136 21.34 22.00 -4.43
CA PRO A 136 21.70 22.75 -3.24
C PRO A 136 21.51 21.84 -2.00
N PHE A 137 22.63 21.38 -1.43
CA PHE A 137 22.73 20.66 -0.14
C PHE A 137 21.94 19.33 -0.01
N PRO A 138 22.57 18.20 0.30
CA PRO A 138 22.56 17.21 -0.75
C PRO A 138 21.66 16.00 -0.48
N GLY A 139 20.65 15.83 -1.33
CA GLY A 139 20.11 14.51 -1.65
C GLY A 139 21.07 13.79 -2.60
N LEU A 140 21.52 12.59 -2.20
CA LEU A 140 22.52 11.75 -2.88
C LEU A 140 23.98 12.27 -2.91
N ALA A 141 24.44 12.96 -1.85
CA ALA A 141 25.89 13.18 -1.66
C ALA A 141 26.47 12.43 -0.49
N PHE A 142 27.75 12.11 -0.65
CA PHE A 142 28.63 11.58 0.38
C PHE A 142 29.22 12.74 1.19
N THR A 143 29.09 12.69 2.50
CA THR A 143 29.70 13.64 3.44
C THR A 143 31.00 13.05 4.00
N LEU A 144 31.90 13.90 4.49
CA LEU A 144 33.15 13.47 5.15
C LEU A 144 33.91 12.37 4.36
N PRO A 145 34.18 12.57 3.06
CA PRO A 145 34.73 11.53 2.20
C PRO A 145 36.13 11.09 2.67
N HIS A 146 36.33 9.78 2.79
CA HIS A 146 37.60 9.17 3.12
C HIS A 146 38.59 9.28 1.95
N ARG A 147 39.89 9.28 2.27
CA ARG A 147 41.00 9.41 1.30
C ARG A 147 40.93 8.44 0.11
N ARG A 148 40.40 7.22 0.31
CA ARG A 148 40.28 6.22 -0.76
C ARG A 148 39.23 6.61 -1.80
N LEU A 149 38.08 7.12 -1.35
CA LEU A 149 37.03 7.64 -2.22
C LEU A 149 37.52 8.90 -2.95
N MET A 150 38.21 9.78 -2.23
CA MET A 150 38.83 10.98 -2.82
C MET A 150 39.80 10.64 -3.96
N ALA A 151 40.69 9.67 -3.75
CA ALA A 151 41.63 9.23 -4.78
C ALA A 151 40.91 8.71 -6.04
N ALA A 152 39.81 7.97 -5.87
CA ALA A 152 38.99 7.49 -6.98
C ALA A 152 38.25 8.63 -7.70
N VAL A 153 37.74 9.63 -6.98
CA VAL A 153 37.06 10.79 -7.61
C VAL A 153 38.04 11.66 -8.41
N GLN A 154 39.30 11.75 -7.97
CA GLN A 154 40.34 12.53 -8.64
C GLN A 154 40.74 12.00 -10.02
N THR A 155 40.47 10.73 -10.34
CA THR A 155 40.74 10.17 -11.68
C THR A 155 39.75 10.67 -12.73
N ASN A 156 38.59 11.18 -12.32
CA ASN A 156 37.46 11.54 -13.19
C ASN A 156 36.89 10.36 -14.02
N GLU A 157 37.36 9.15 -13.74
CA GLU A 157 36.91 7.87 -14.27
C GLU A 157 36.50 6.98 -13.10
N LEU A 158 35.19 6.91 -12.86
CA LEU A 158 34.62 6.22 -11.71
C LEU A 158 33.77 5.05 -12.18
N PHE A 159 34.19 3.83 -11.84
CA PHE A 159 33.32 2.67 -11.77
C PHE A 159 33.32 2.17 -10.33
N LEU A 160 32.41 2.70 -9.53
CA LEU A 160 32.30 2.42 -8.11
C LEU A 160 31.15 1.44 -7.89
N VAL A 161 31.44 0.34 -7.18
CA VAL A 161 30.44 -0.66 -6.79
C VAL A 161 30.46 -0.78 -5.28
N LEU A 162 29.32 -0.52 -4.65
CA LEU A 162 29.14 -0.58 -3.22
C LEU A 162 28.04 -1.59 -2.91
N ALA A 163 28.41 -2.67 -2.21
CA ALA A 163 27.50 -3.78 -1.91
C ALA A 163 27.41 -4.10 -0.40
N SER A 164 28.05 -3.29 0.45
CA SER A 164 28.10 -3.49 1.90
C SER A 164 28.12 -2.16 2.66
N VAL A 165 27.29 -2.06 3.72
CA VAL A 165 27.27 -0.91 4.65
C VAL A 165 28.68 -0.59 5.14
N ARG A 166 29.44 -1.61 5.54
CA ARG A 166 30.79 -1.43 6.11
C ARG A 166 31.76 -0.80 5.14
N GLN A 167 31.61 -1.05 3.84
CA GLN A 167 32.45 -0.41 2.84
C GLN A 167 32.11 1.07 2.74
N ILE A 168 30.81 1.39 2.75
CA ILE A 168 30.37 2.74 2.50
C ILE A 168 30.62 3.64 3.70
N THR A 169 30.29 3.19 4.91
CA THR A 169 30.61 3.94 6.14
C THR A 169 32.11 4.08 6.38
N GLY A 170 32.94 3.19 5.80
CA GLY A 170 34.39 3.33 5.77
C GLY A 170 34.91 4.29 4.68
N LEU A 171 34.06 4.69 3.73
CA LEU A 171 34.40 5.54 2.58
C LEU A 171 33.82 6.96 2.68
N ALA A 172 32.66 7.13 3.30
CA ALA A 172 31.98 8.41 3.52
C ALA A 172 30.78 8.24 4.48
N GLY A 173 30.29 9.36 5.02
CA GLY A 173 28.98 9.40 5.67
C GLY A 173 27.85 9.73 4.69
N THR A 174 26.62 9.54 5.16
CA THR A 174 25.40 10.04 4.52
C THR A 174 24.70 11.08 5.40
N PRO A 175 24.13 12.15 4.80
CA PRO A 175 23.45 13.19 5.54
C PRO A 175 22.08 12.72 6.05
N TYR A 176 21.72 13.21 7.24
CA TYR A 176 20.39 13.05 7.83
C TYR A 176 19.86 14.42 8.24
N SER A 177 18.58 14.69 8.08
CA SER A 177 17.99 15.91 8.67
C SER A 177 16.66 15.62 9.34
N ILE A 178 16.44 16.32 10.45
CA ILE A 178 15.17 16.28 11.17
C ILE A 178 14.29 17.41 10.63
N THR A 179 13.14 17.08 10.07
CA THR A 179 12.10 17.99 9.63
C THR A 179 10.76 17.62 10.28
N ARG A 180 9.79 18.53 10.30
CA ARG A 180 8.45 18.18 10.82
C ARG A 180 7.81 17.03 10.04
N GLU A 181 8.11 16.94 8.75
CA GLU A 181 7.59 15.89 7.88
C GLU A 181 8.25 14.54 8.15
N CYS A 182 9.56 14.51 8.42
CA CYS A 182 10.21 13.27 8.84
C CYS A 182 9.66 12.76 10.17
N LEU A 183 9.38 13.64 11.13
CA LEU A 183 8.79 13.25 12.42
C LEU A 183 7.39 12.65 12.23
N LYS A 184 6.54 13.26 11.39
CA LYS A 184 5.23 12.70 11.03
C LYS A 184 5.35 11.32 10.37
N ARG A 185 6.32 11.14 9.46
CA ARG A 185 6.57 9.84 8.83
C ARG A 185 7.07 8.81 9.84
N ALA A 186 7.96 9.19 10.75
CA ALA A 186 8.46 8.33 11.81
C ALA A 186 7.33 7.91 12.77
N GLU A 187 6.43 8.83 13.14
CA GLU A 187 5.25 8.55 13.96
C GLU A 187 4.32 7.55 13.29
N LYS A 188 4.05 7.69 11.98
CA LYS A 188 3.31 6.69 11.19
C LYS A 188 4.00 5.33 11.18
N GLY A 189 5.34 5.31 11.21
CA GLY A 189 6.15 4.10 11.36
C GLY A 189 6.28 3.60 12.79
N GLY A 190 5.50 4.12 13.75
CA GLY A 190 5.46 3.68 15.14
C GLY A 190 6.46 4.35 16.08
N TYR A 191 7.07 5.48 15.72
CA TYR A 191 7.99 6.22 16.60
C TYR A 191 7.24 7.15 17.57
N PRO A 192 7.29 6.92 18.90
CA PRO A 192 6.40 7.61 19.84
C PRO A 192 6.96 8.95 20.38
N TYR A 193 8.22 9.29 20.11
CA TYR A 193 8.91 10.43 20.74
C TYR A 193 9.08 11.67 19.84
N GLY A 194 8.29 11.80 18.77
CA GLY A 194 8.41 12.90 17.80
C GLY A 194 8.44 14.29 18.45
N LYS A 195 7.56 14.54 19.43
CA LYS A 195 7.50 15.81 20.18
C LYS A 195 8.80 16.18 20.92
N GLN A 196 9.58 15.21 21.38
CA GLN A 196 10.83 15.45 22.11
C GLN A 196 11.96 15.92 21.19
N LEU A 197 11.81 15.72 19.88
CA LEU A 197 12.79 16.07 18.84
C LEU A 197 12.45 17.38 18.11
N GLU A 198 11.38 18.08 18.48
CA GLU A 198 10.99 19.35 17.83
C GLU A 198 12.09 20.42 17.86
N GLU A 199 12.92 20.47 18.91
CA GLU A 199 14.06 21.39 18.99
C GLU A 199 15.17 21.08 17.98
N LEU A 200 15.23 19.85 17.46
CA LEU A 200 16.22 19.44 16.47
C LEU A 200 15.73 19.68 15.03
N VAL A 201 14.46 20.08 14.84
CA VAL A 201 13.89 20.36 13.54
C VAL A 201 14.67 21.48 12.84
N GLY A 202 15.04 21.25 11.58
CA GLY A 202 15.88 22.13 10.78
C GLY A 202 17.38 21.86 10.90
N THR A 203 17.79 20.87 11.71
CA THR A 203 19.19 20.45 11.84
C THR A 203 19.52 19.34 10.85
N THR A 204 20.65 19.49 10.16
CA THR A 204 21.26 18.45 9.32
C THR A 204 22.51 17.91 10.01
N TYR A 205 22.61 16.59 10.07
CA TYR A 205 23.71 15.81 10.60
C TYR A 205 24.48 15.19 9.44
N LEU A 206 25.80 15.16 9.53
CA LEU A 206 26.64 14.67 8.44
C LEU A 206 26.76 13.15 8.44
N THR A 207 26.52 12.49 9.57
CA THR A 207 26.51 11.02 9.67
C THR A 207 25.36 10.50 10.51
N LYS A 208 25.07 9.21 10.36
CA LYS A 208 24.11 8.47 11.19
C LYS A 208 24.47 8.53 12.68
N GLU A 209 25.75 8.45 13.04
CA GLU A 209 26.21 8.48 14.43
C GLU A 209 25.96 9.85 15.09
N GLU A 210 26.12 10.94 14.33
CA GLU A 210 25.82 12.30 14.81
C GLU A 210 24.33 12.47 15.11
N LEU A 211 23.47 12.03 14.19
CA LEU A 211 22.01 12.01 14.41
C LEU A 211 21.68 11.15 15.64
N CYS A 212 22.20 9.92 15.70
CA CYS A 212 21.93 9.02 16.81
C CYS A 212 22.33 9.64 18.15
N ARG A 213 23.48 10.33 18.22
CA ARG A 213 23.92 11.01 19.44
C ARG A 213 22.94 12.10 19.85
N ALA A 214 22.55 12.96 18.93
CA ALA A 214 21.61 14.05 19.19
C ALA A 214 20.23 13.54 19.65
N VAL A 215 19.73 12.46 19.06
CA VAL A 215 18.46 11.84 19.49
C VAL A 215 18.58 11.26 20.90
N ARG A 216 19.63 10.47 21.18
CA ARG A 216 19.85 9.85 22.50
C ARG A 216 19.97 10.88 23.63
N GLU A 217 20.60 12.02 23.36
CA GLU A 217 20.72 13.12 24.33
C GLU A 217 19.35 13.73 24.70
N ARG A 218 18.37 13.67 23.80
CA ARG A 218 17.02 14.22 24.00
C ARG A 218 16.02 13.20 24.53
N THR A 219 15.99 12.00 23.96
CA THR A 219 14.98 10.98 24.29
C THR A 219 15.42 10.00 25.38
N LYS A 220 16.72 9.97 25.70
CA LYS A 220 17.34 8.98 26.60
C LYS A 220 17.17 7.53 26.12
N GLU A 221 16.76 7.31 24.88
CA GLU A 221 16.73 5.98 24.27
C GLU A 221 18.15 5.42 24.14
N GLN A 222 18.33 4.12 24.35
CA GLN A 222 19.64 3.48 24.17
C GLN A 222 19.90 3.16 22.69
N GLU A 223 18.86 2.75 21.97
CA GLU A 223 18.87 2.52 20.53
C GLU A 223 17.84 3.41 19.85
N VAL A 224 18.24 4.00 18.73
CA VAL A 224 17.36 4.87 17.94
C VAL A 224 16.56 4.02 16.97
N SER A 225 15.23 4.18 16.98
CA SER A 225 14.30 3.42 16.13
C SER A 225 14.66 3.50 14.65
N GLU A 226 14.59 2.37 13.94
CA GLU A 226 14.75 2.33 12.48
C GLU A 226 13.72 3.21 11.77
N ALA A 227 12.50 3.35 12.30
CA ALA A 227 11.47 4.21 11.73
C ALA A 227 11.93 5.67 11.65
N LEU A 228 12.56 6.18 12.71
CA LEU A 228 13.12 7.53 12.74
C LEU A 228 14.32 7.67 11.79
N LEU A 229 15.24 6.71 11.84
CA LEU A 229 16.43 6.72 10.98
C LEU A 229 16.04 6.74 9.49
N ASN A 230 15.08 5.90 9.11
CA ASN A 230 14.57 5.83 7.74
C ASN A 230 13.87 7.13 7.33
N ALA A 231 13.11 7.75 8.23
CA ALA A 231 12.40 8.99 7.93
C ALA A 231 13.33 10.21 7.78
N CYS A 232 14.44 10.24 8.51
CA CYS A 232 15.41 11.34 8.51
C CYS A 232 16.49 11.22 7.41
N ASP A 233 16.62 10.06 6.78
CA ASP A 233 17.60 9.78 5.74
C ASP A 233 17.40 10.70 4.51
N HIS A 234 18.41 11.50 4.17
CA HIS A 234 18.38 12.36 2.98
C HIS A 234 18.90 11.67 1.72
N PHE A 235 19.41 10.44 1.85
CA PHE A 235 19.87 9.64 0.74
C PHE A 235 18.70 8.83 0.15
N THR A 236 17.64 9.54 -0.24
CA THR A 236 16.39 9.00 -0.77
C THR A 236 16.00 9.71 -2.07
N VAL A 237 15.19 9.05 -2.90
CA VAL A 237 14.68 9.63 -4.15
C VAL A 237 13.19 9.37 -4.23
N GLU A 238 12.42 10.41 -4.50
CA GLU A 238 10.98 10.31 -4.75
C GLU A 238 10.72 10.42 -6.26
N LEU A 239 10.08 9.40 -6.84
CA LEU A 239 9.70 9.35 -8.24
C LEU A 239 8.20 9.09 -8.34
N ASP A 240 7.43 10.08 -8.76
CA ASP A 240 5.98 9.95 -8.96
C ASP A 240 5.23 9.40 -7.74
N GLY A 241 5.60 9.86 -6.54
CA GLY A 241 5.06 9.40 -5.26
C GLY A 241 5.68 8.11 -4.70
N TRP A 242 6.60 7.46 -5.42
CA TRP A 242 7.33 6.30 -4.94
C TRP A 242 8.67 6.71 -4.32
N THR A 243 8.89 6.39 -3.05
CA THR A 243 10.13 6.75 -2.33
C THR A 243 11.12 5.57 -2.30
N PHE A 244 12.23 5.71 -3.00
CA PHE A 244 13.35 4.77 -3.01
C PHE A 244 14.37 5.15 -1.94
N ARG A 245 14.68 4.23 -1.03
CA ARG A 245 15.64 4.46 0.07
C ARG A 245 17.01 3.94 -0.31
N MET A 246 17.94 4.84 -0.60
CA MET A 246 19.27 4.50 -1.11
C MET A 246 20.38 4.68 -0.07
N GLY A 247 20.07 5.04 1.18
CA GLY A 247 21.08 5.33 2.21
C GLY A 247 21.53 4.13 3.03
N GLU A 248 22.27 4.41 4.11
CA GLU A 248 22.96 3.42 4.95
C GLU A 248 22.05 2.33 5.53
N GLY A 249 20.78 2.62 5.78
CA GLY A 249 19.81 1.64 6.28
C GLY A 249 19.37 0.60 5.27
N SER A 250 19.58 0.86 3.98
CA SER A 250 19.22 -0.02 2.87
C SER A 250 20.39 -0.90 2.43
N TRP A 251 21.62 -0.40 2.59
CA TRP A 251 22.83 -1.13 2.22
C TRP A 251 22.99 -2.40 3.06
N GLY A 252 23.50 -3.48 2.47
CA GLY A 252 23.71 -4.75 3.19
C GLY A 252 22.44 -5.55 3.55
N LYS A 253 21.23 -5.02 3.30
CA LYS A 253 20.02 -5.85 3.17
C LYS A 253 20.13 -6.65 1.86
N LYS A 254 19.67 -7.91 1.89
CA LYS A 254 19.95 -8.93 0.84
C LYS A 254 19.88 -8.33 -0.57
N ASP A 255 21.00 -8.42 -1.29
CA ASP A 255 21.18 -8.09 -2.70
C ASP A 255 21.19 -6.60 -3.13
N CYS A 256 21.02 -5.63 -2.21
CA CYS A 256 21.08 -4.20 -2.55
C CYS A 256 22.49 -3.76 -2.96
N ILE A 257 22.64 -3.20 -4.16
CA ILE A 257 23.91 -2.70 -4.70
C ILE A 257 23.74 -1.29 -5.23
N PHE A 258 24.72 -0.46 -4.92
CA PHE A 258 24.86 0.90 -5.43
C PHE A 258 26.04 0.96 -6.39
N LEU A 259 25.80 1.36 -7.63
CA LEU A 259 26.78 1.42 -8.71
C LEU A 259 26.82 2.81 -9.31
N VAL A 260 28.02 3.29 -9.59
CA VAL A 260 28.24 4.57 -10.28
C VAL A 260 29.20 4.33 -11.43
N LYS A 261 28.84 4.85 -12.60
CA LYS A 261 29.64 4.80 -13.82
C LYS A 261 29.75 6.20 -14.40
N MET A 262 30.94 6.79 -14.33
CA MET A 262 31.23 8.13 -14.82
C MET A 262 32.59 8.16 -15.53
N GLY A 263 32.63 8.72 -16.73
CA GLY A 263 33.88 8.87 -17.50
C GLY A 263 34.45 7.57 -18.10
N VAL A 264 33.76 6.43 -17.98
CA VAL A 264 34.25 5.13 -18.46
C VAL A 264 33.55 4.72 -19.77
N ALA A 265 34.32 4.25 -20.76
CA ALA A 265 33.86 3.96 -22.12
C ALA A 265 33.40 2.50 -22.40
N SER A 266 33.24 1.68 -21.36
CA SER A 266 32.73 0.29 -21.44
C SER A 266 31.30 0.21 -20.91
N SER A 267 30.54 -0.84 -21.21
CA SER A 267 29.19 -1.04 -20.64
C SER A 267 29.24 -1.51 -19.18
N VAL A 268 28.13 -1.38 -18.44
CA VAL A 268 28.02 -1.90 -17.06
C VAL A 268 28.26 -3.42 -17.02
N LEU A 269 27.76 -4.15 -18.02
CA LEU A 269 27.92 -5.62 -18.10
C LEU A 269 29.36 -6.07 -18.39
N GLU A 270 30.16 -5.26 -19.08
CA GLU A 270 31.58 -5.53 -19.26
C GLU A 270 32.35 -5.23 -17.98
N LEU A 271 32.10 -4.06 -17.38
CA LEU A 271 32.81 -3.61 -16.18
C LEU A 271 32.53 -4.50 -14.96
N ILE A 272 31.30 -4.99 -14.79
CA ILE A 272 30.95 -5.86 -13.66
C ILE A 272 31.68 -7.22 -13.72
N LYS A 273 32.09 -7.68 -14.92
CA LYS A 273 32.84 -8.93 -15.11
C LYS A 273 34.32 -8.79 -14.78
N GLU A 274 34.85 -7.57 -14.77
CA GLU A 274 36.27 -7.28 -14.61
C GLU A 274 36.52 -6.44 -13.34
N PRO A 275 36.60 -7.05 -12.14
CA PRO A 275 36.78 -6.34 -10.87
C PRO A 275 38.02 -5.45 -10.79
N LEU A 276 39.04 -5.74 -11.61
CA LEU A 276 40.26 -4.93 -11.69
C LEU A 276 40.01 -3.54 -12.31
N CYS A 277 38.91 -3.37 -13.04
CA CYS A 277 38.49 -2.07 -13.58
C CYS A 277 37.69 -1.23 -12.57
N TRP A 278 37.41 -1.75 -11.37
CA TRP A 278 36.62 -1.04 -10.37
C TRP A 278 37.51 -0.04 -9.63
N SER A 279 37.02 1.19 -9.47
CA SER A 279 37.81 2.27 -8.86
C SER A 279 38.19 1.98 -7.40
N LEU A 280 37.39 1.17 -6.72
CA LEU A 280 37.70 0.60 -5.42
C LEU A 280 37.37 -0.89 -5.46
N ILE A 281 38.39 -1.73 -5.34
CA ILE A 281 38.23 -3.18 -5.39
C ILE A 281 37.77 -3.68 -4.01
N PRO A 282 36.57 -4.26 -3.90
CA PRO A 282 36.06 -4.79 -2.65
C PRO A 282 36.57 -6.22 -2.41
N ASP A 283 36.20 -6.82 -1.28
CA ASP A 283 36.49 -8.23 -1.05
C ASP A 283 35.71 -9.14 -2.02
N LYS A 284 36.18 -10.38 -2.17
CA LYS A 284 35.60 -11.36 -3.10
C LYS A 284 34.10 -11.59 -2.90
N LYS A 285 33.60 -11.62 -1.65
CA LYS A 285 32.17 -11.89 -1.39
C LYS A 285 31.28 -10.79 -1.97
N GLN A 286 31.78 -9.55 -1.93
CA GLN A 286 31.07 -8.37 -2.43
C GLN A 286 31.13 -8.29 -3.96
N ILE A 287 32.24 -8.72 -4.57
CA ILE A 287 32.33 -8.91 -6.01
C ILE A 287 31.29 -9.93 -6.47
N ASP A 288 31.26 -11.11 -5.84
CA ASP A 288 30.33 -12.18 -6.16
C ASP A 288 28.87 -11.76 -5.94
N LEU A 289 28.59 -10.94 -4.92
CA LEU A 289 27.26 -10.37 -4.68
C LEU A 289 26.87 -9.40 -5.81
N ALA A 290 27.73 -8.44 -6.13
CA ALA A 290 27.48 -7.44 -7.16
C ALA A 290 27.24 -8.06 -8.54
N GLN A 291 28.07 -9.03 -8.94
CA GLN A 291 27.92 -9.76 -10.18
C GLN A 291 26.59 -10.53 -10.23
N ARG A 292 26.26 -11.26 -9.17
CA ARG A 292 25.01 -12.05 -9.11
C ARG A 292 23.77 -11.16 -9.19
N SER A 293 23.69 -10.08 -8.42
CA SER A 293 22.50 -9.23 -8.45
C SER A 293 22.34 -8.49 -9.78
N VAL A 294 23.43 -7.99 -10.38
CA VAL A 294 23.35 -7.32 -11.71
C VAL A 294 22.87 -8.31 -12.78
N LEU A 295 23.37 -9.55 -12.76
CA LEU A 295 22.93 -10.60 -13.69
C LEU A 295 21.49 -11.01 -13.44
N ARG A 296 21.08 -11.18 -12.17
CA ARG A 296 19.69 -11.48 -11.79
C ARG A 296 18.74 -10.36 -12.23
N ALA A 297 19.12 -9.10 -12.04
CA ALA A 297 18.34 -7.96 -12.48
C ALA A 297 18.21 -7.90 -14.01
N LYS A 298 19.28 -8.26 -14.74
CA LYS A 298 19.25 -8.38 -16.21
C LYS A 298 18.29 -9.48 -16.66
N GLU A 299 18.36 -10.67 -16.07
CA GLU A 299 17.47 -11.80 -16.39
C GLU A 299 16.01 -11.41 -16.11
N ARG A 300 15.76 -10.82 -14.94
CA ARG A 300 14.43 -10.36 -14.56
C ARG A 300 13.88 -9.26 -15.47
N ALA A 301 14.71 -8.29 -15.87
CA ALA A 301 14.31 -7.28 -16.84
C ALA A 301 13.99 -7.86 -18.22
N TRP A 302 14.62 -8.96 -18.61
CA TRP A 302 14.26 -9.67 -19.84
C TRP A 302 12.86 -10.30 -19.75
N GLU A 303 12.54 -10.97 -18.64
CA GLU A 303 11.22 -11.54 -18.36
C GLU A 303 10.12 -10.47 -18.38
N LEU A 304 10.39 -9.34 -17.72
CA LEU A 304 9.49 -8.18 -17.62
C LEU A 304 9.45 -7.34 -18.91
N LYS A 305 10.29 -7.65 -19.90
CA LYS A 305 10.48 -6.86 -21.13
C LYS A 305 10.83 -5.40 -20.87
N ASP A 306 11.57 -5.12 -19.80
CA ASP A 306 12.06 -3.78 -19.48
C ASP A 306 13.25 -3.40 -20.38
N ALA A 307 12.95 -2.73 -21.49
CA ALA A 307 13.95 -2.20 -22.40
C ALA A 307 14.83 -1.10 -21.75
N GLY A 308 14.35 -0.44 -20.69
CA GLY A 308 15.05 0.62 -19.99
C GLY A 308 16.33 0.11 -19.33
N LEU A 309 16.21 -0.87 -18.41
CA LEU A 309 17.38 -1.44 -17.75
C LEU A 309 18.32 -2.15 -18.72
N LEU A 310 17.78 -2.91 -19.68
CA LEU A 310 18.59 -3.62 -20.67
C LEU A 310 19.48 -2.65 -21.47
N ARG A 311 18.95 -1.47 -21.84
CA ARG A 311 19.72 -0.40 -22.50
C ARG A 311 20.78 0.17 -21.56
N ILE A 312 20.44 0.50 -20.32
CA ILE A 312 21.41 1.02 -19.33
C ILE A 312 22.59 0.06 -19.13
N LEU A 313 22.30 -1.24 -19.08
CA LEU A 313 23.30 -2.28 -18.84
C LEU A 313 24.25 -2.52 -20.03
N THR A 314 23.78 -2.30 -21.26
CA THR A 314 24.50 -2.63 -22.49
C THR A 314 25.11 -1.42 -23.20
N ASP A 315 24.58 -0.22 -22.98
CA ASP A 315 25.10 1.00 -23.60
C ASP A 315 26.43 1.45 -22.95
N SER A 316 27.51 1.35 -23.71
CA SER A 316 28.84 1.79 -23.27
C SER A 316 28.93 3.30 -23.02
N LYS A 317 28.06 4.09 -23.65
CA LYS A 317 27.99 5.55 -23.49
C LYS A 317 27.17 5.98 -22.30
N TRP A 318 26.33 5.11 -21.72
CA TRP A 318 25.53 5.47 -20.56
C TRP A 318 26.43 5.84 -19.38
N GLN A 319 26.17 6.96 -18.73
CA GLN A 319 26.87 7.42 -17.53
C GLN A 319 25.81 7.81 -16.50
N GLY A 320 26.04 7.50 -15.24
CA GLY A 320 25.06 7.74 -14.20
C GLY A 320 25.27 6.91 -12.93
N LEU A 321 24.22 6.94 -12.13
CA LEU A 321 24.04 6.21 -10.89
C LEU A 321 22.98 5.14 -11.11
N LEU A 322 23.21 3.94 -10.58
CA LEU A 322 22.35 2.79 -10.70
C LEU A 322 22.32 2.03 -9.38
N CYS A 323 21.14 1.83 -8.83
CA CYS A 323 20.94 1.05 -7.62
C CYS A 323 20.04 -0.13 -7.93
N PHE A 324 20.37 -1.32 -7.42
CA PHE A 324 19.58 -2.54 -7.57
C PHE A 324 18.99 -2.97 -6.24
N HIS A 325 17.82 -3.62 -6.28
CA HIS A 325 17.14 -4.19 -5.11
C HIS A 325 16.94 -3.15 -3.98
N VAL A 326 16.55 -1.94 -4.37
CA VAL A 326 16.47 -0.78 -3.47
C VAL A 326 15.16 -0.86 -2.68
N PRO A 327 15.19 -0.81 -1.33
CA PRO A 327 13.96 -0.77 -0.54
C PRO A 327 13.09 0.43 -0.91
N VAL A 328 11.80 0.18 -1.13
CA VAL A 328 10.80 1.23 -1.33
C VAL A 328 10.10 1.49 0.02
N ASP A 329 9.71 2.73 0.28
CA ASP A 329 8.99 3.09 1.50
C ASP A 329 7.51 2.72 1.40
N VAL A 330 7.11 1.69 2.14
CA VAL A 330 5.70 1.21 2.22
C VAL A 330 4.81 2.23 2.95
N ASN A 331 5.38 3.10 3.78
CA ASN A 331 4.61 4.10 4.52
C ASN A 331 4.35 5.38 3.70
N ASN A 332 4.96 5.48 2.52
CA ASN A 332 4.87 6.63 1.61
C ASN A 332 4.58 6.18 0.17
N LEU A 333 3.52 5.39 0.00
CA LEU A 333 2.97 5.03 -1.31
C LEU A 333 2.15 6.19 -1.89
N PRO A 334 1.95 6.26 -3.22
CA PRO A 334 0.99 7.17 -3.83
C PRO A 334 -0.38 7.07 -3.14
N SER A 335 -1.07 8.19 -2.95
CA SER A 335 -2.29 8.26 -2.13
C SER A 335 -3.40 7.32 -2.59
N GLU A 336 -3.52 7.07 -3.90
CA GLU A 336 -4.51 6.14 -4.47
C GLU A 336 -4.17 4.66 -4.21
N LEU A 337 -2.93 4.36 -3.80
CA LEU A 337 -2.40 3.01 -3.58
C LEU A 337 -2.06 2.76 -2.11
N GLY A 338 -2.37 3.70 -1.21
CA GLY A 338 -2.02 3.62 0.20
C GLY A 338 -2.50 2.32 0.87
N PHE A 339 -3.70 1.85 0.51
CA PHE A 339 -4.28 0.60 1.01
C PHE A 339 -3.42 -0.65 0.73
N LEU A 340 -2.56 -0.64 -0.30
CA LEU A 340 -1.70 -1.80 -0.63
C LEU A 340 -0.70 -2.09 0.49
N ALA A 341 -0.34 -1.09 1.30
CA ALA A 341 0.59 -1.26 2.42
C ALA A 341 0.19 -2.40 3.37
N GLY A 342 -1.12 -2.59 3.60
CA GLY A 342 -1.65 -3.61 4.51
C GLY A 342 -1.54 -5.03 3.96
N GLY A 343 -1.30 -5.19 2.66
CA GLY A 343 -1.14 -6.49 2.01
C GLY A 343 0.28 -6.79 1.53
N LEU A 344 1.21 -5.85 1.65
CA LEU A 344 2.59 -6.03 1.22
C LEU A 344 3.40 -6.78 2.30
N GLY A 345 4.15 -7.80 1.89
CA GLY A 345 5.04 -8.52 2.80
C GLY A 345 6.12 -7.62 3.40
N VAL A 346 6.35 -7.76 4.72
CA VAL A 346 7.30 -6.94 5.47
C VAL A 346 8.72 -7.04 4.86
N GLY A 347 9.23 -5.90 4.42
CA GLY A 347 10.59 -5.79 3.86
C GLY A 347 10.77 -6.37 2.45
N LEU A 348 9.68 -6.83 1.80
CA LEU A 348 9.73 -7.41 0.45
C LEU A 348 9.57 -6.36 -0.66
N LEU A 349 8.96 -5.19 -0.38
CA LEU A 349 8.78 -4.15 -1.40
C LEU A 349 10.12 -3.50 -1.78
N GLN A 350 10.59 -3.80 -2.99
CA GLN A 350 11.88 -3.33 -3.51
C GLN A 350 11.75 -2.90 -4.98
N GLY A 351 12.56 -1.91 -5.34
CA GLY A 351 12.89 -1.59 -6.72
C GLY A 351 13.83 -2.64 -7.29
N LEU A 352 13.48 -3.26 -8.41
CA LEU A 352 14.44 -4.04 -9.21
C LEU A 352 15.68 -3.18 -9.50
N TYR A 353 15.44 -1.94 -9.91
CA TYR A 353 16.46 -0.91 -9.99
C TYR A 353 15.88 0.52 -9.89
N ALA A 354 16.76 1.47 -9.57
CA ALA A 354 16.55 2.89 -9.76
C ALA A 354 17.84 3.52 -10.34
N ALA A 355 17.69 4.27 -11.43
CA ALA A 355 18.80 4.81 -12.19
C ALA A 355 18.61 6.30 -12.49
N CYS A 356 19.69 7.06 -12.37
CA CYS A 356 19.75 8.43 -12.83
C CYS A 356 20.93 8.59 -13.79
N SER A 357 20.63 9.00 -15.02
CA SER A 357 21.68 9.35 -15.97
C SER A 357 22.42 10.62 -15.54
N ALA A 358 23.65 10.81 -16.01
CA ALA A 358 24.41 12.05 -15.80
C ALA A 358 23.67 13.32 -16.31
N SER A 359 22.69 13.16 -17.22
CA SER A 359 21.82 14.23 -17.69
C SER A 359 20.68 14.62 -16.72
N GLY A 360 20.49 13.88 -15.61
CA GLY A 360 19.42 14.09 -14.64
C GLY A 360 18.12 13.32 -14.94
N THR A 361 18.10 12.49 -15.98
CA THR A 361 16.93 11.67 -16.32
C THR A 361 16.84 10.43 -15.41
N TRP A 362 15.71 10.27 -14.72
CA TRP A 362 15.41 9.14 -13.84
C TRP A 362 14.61 8.03 -14.52
N GLN A 363 14.98 6.77 -14.24
CA GLN A 363 14.26 5.56 -14.63
C GLN A 363 14.30 4.56 -13.48
N ALA A 364 13.22 3.83 -13.24
CA ALA A 364 13.17 2.84 -12.18
C ALA A 364 12.13 1.76 -12.50
N PHE A 365 12.26 0.61 -11.84
CA PHE A 365 11.24 -0.43 -11.90
C PHE A 365 11.06 -1.05 -10.52
N ILE A 366 9.83 -1.08 -10.02
CA ILE A 366 9.43 -1.79 -8.80
C ILE A 366 8.89 -3.16 -9.21
N ASP A 367 9.41 -4.20 -8.57
CA ASP A 367 9.06 -5.58 -8.85
C ASP A 367 8.89 -6.33 -7.53
N TYR A 368 7.64 -6.53 -7.15
CA TYR A 368 7.24 -7.24 -5.95
C TYR A 368 6.44 -8.48 -6.35
N GLN A 369 6.80 -9.62 -5.76
CA GLN A 369 6.12 -10.89 -5.96
C GLN A 369 6.02 -11.67 -4.66
N ASP A 370 4.80 -12.10 -4.33
CA ASP A 370 4.47 -13.01 -3.24
C ASP A 370 3.24 -13.84 -3.64
N MET A 371 3.45 -14.78 -4.55
CA MET A 371 2.39 -15.52 -5.26
C MET A 371 1.66 -16.56 -4.41
N ALA A 372 2.06 -16.77 -3.16
CA ALA A 372 1.40 -17.73 -2.28
C ALA A 372 0.07 -17.16 -1.79
N HIS A 373 -1.05 -17.80 -2.12
CA HIS A 373 -2.37 -17.41 -1.63
C HIS A 373 -2.45 -17.46 -0.10
N GLN A 374 -3.14 -16.49 0.50
CA GLN A 374 -3.39 -16.47 1.93
C GLN A 374 -4.22 -17.67 2.36
N TYR A 375 -3.80 -18.26 3.47
CA TYR A 375 -4.53 -19.29 4.18
C TYR A 375 -4.29 -19.09 5.67
N TYR A 376 -5.38 -18.96 6.43
CA TYR A 376 -5.31 -18.83 7.87
C TYR A 376 -5.99 -20.03 8.54
N PRO A 377 -5.23 -20.89 9.22
CA PRO A 377 -5.81 -22.03 9.97
C PRO A 377 -6.75 -21.61 11.09
N ASP A 378 -6.61 -20.37 11.59
CA ASP A 378 -7.48 -19.78 12.63
C ASP A 378 -8.86 -19.35 12.09
N MET A 379 -9.09 -19.48 10.77
CA MET A 379 -10.34 -19.13 10.10
C MET A 379 -10.83 -17.71 10.41
N ARG A 380 -9.90 -16.75 10.58
CA ARG A 380 -10.24 -15.32 10.63
C ARG A 380 -11.13 -14.93 9.46
N GLU A 381 -12.09 -14.04 9.70
CA GLU A 381 -13.18 -13.76 8.74
C GLU A 381 -12.67 -13.26 7.38
N PHE A 382 -11.71 -12.34 7.42
CA PHE A 382 -11.15 -11.69 6.24
C PHE A 382 -9.61 -11.61 6.30
N GLY A 383 -9.00 -11.45 5.14
CA GLY A 383 -7.57 -11.25 4.96
C GLY A 383 -7.28 -10.49 3.68
N PHE A 384 -6.14 -9.80 3.63
CA PHE A 384 -5.75 -9.00 2.46
C PHE A 384 -4.25 -9.16 2.20
N LYS A 385 -3.91 -9.39 0.94
CA LYS A 385 -2.53 -9.53 0.50
C LYS A 385 -2.35 -9.01 -0.91
N VAL A 386 -1.19 -8.43 -1.17
CA VAL A 386 -0.71 -8.12 -2.50
C VAL A 386 0.12 -9.31 -2.97
N LEU A 387 -0.25 -9.87 -4.13
CA LEU A 387 0.45 -10.98 -4.76
C LEU A 387 1.56 -10.49 -5.70
N GLU A 388 1.28 -9.42 -6.45
CA GLU A 388 2.21 -8.85 -7.40
C GLU A 388 2.04 -7.34 -7.49
N LEU A 389 3.15 -6.62 -7.64
CA LEU A 389 3.15 -5.19 -7.93
C LEU A 389 4.34 -4.86 -8.84
N GLY A 390 4.04 -4.43 -10.06
CA GLY A 390 4.97 -3.99 -11.08
C GLY A 390 4.76 -2.51 -11.40
N VAL A 391 5.79 -1.68 -11.23
CA VAL A 391 5.70 -0.24 -11.52
C VAL A 391 6.92 0.18 -12.33
N GLY A 392 6.72 0.54 -13.59
CA GLY A 392 7.77 1.06 -14.46
C GLY A 392 7.74 2.57 -14.50
N ILE A 393 8.87 3.21 -14.21
CA ILE A 393 9.03 4.66 -14.16
C ILE A 393 10.03 5.10 -15.24
N GLU A 394 9.63 6.05 -16.08
CA GLU A 394 10.48 6.67 -17.08
C GLU A 394 10.39 8.20 -16.99
N ASN A 395 11.55 8.87 -17.07
CA ASN A 395 11.68 10.32 -16.90
C ASN A 395 11.03 10.83 -15.60
N GLY A 396 11.13 10.03 -14.53
CA GLY A 396 10.55 10.32 -13.22
C GLY A 396 9.02 10.22 -13.13
N ARG A 397 8.34 9.61 -14.10
CA ARG A 397 6.88 9.40 -14.09
C ARG A 397 6.51 7.94 -14.33
N THR A 398 5.42 7.48 -13.72
CA THR A 398 4.89 6.13 -13.91
C THR A 398 4.43 5.94 -15.36
N LYS A 399 5.03 4.98 -16.05
CA LYS A 399 4.75 4.61 -17.44
C LYS A 399 3.94 3.33 -17.56
N SER A 400 4.22 2.35 -16.70
CA SER A 400 3.51 1.09 -16.65
C SER A 400 3.17 0.74 -15.21
N PHE A 401 2.02 0.12 -15.02
CA PHE A 401 1.56 -0.36 -13.73
C PHE A 401 0.78 -1.65 -13.93
N SER A 402 1.09 -2.64 -13.09
CA SER A 402 0.34 -3.88 -12.95
C SER A 402 0.33 -4.27 -11.49
N ALA A 403 -0.81 -4.68 -10.97
CA ALA A 403 -0.91 -5.19 -9.62
C ALA A 403 -1.87 -6.38 -9.56
N SER A 404 -1.65 -7.26 -8.60
CA SER A 404 -2.57 -8.33 -8.25
C SER A 404 -2.71 -8.34 -6.74
N ALA A 405 -3.93 -8.26 -6.23
CA ALA A 405 -4.21 -8.32 -4.80
C ALA A 405 -5.39 -9.25 -4.54
N GLU A 406 -5.44 -9.82 -3.34
CA GLU A 406 -6.47 -10.78 -2.95
C GLU A 406 -7.21 -10.38 -1.68
N LEU A 407 -8.51 -10.64 -1.67
CA LEU A 407 -9.37 -10.60 -0.49
C LEU A 407 -9.73 -12.03 -0.12
N LEU A 408 -9.30 -12.47 1.06
CA LEU A 408 -9.75 -13.71 1.65
C LEU A 408 -11.12 -13.48 2.28
N ILE A 409 -12.08 -14.37 2.00
CA ILE A 409 -13.40 -14.40 2.65
C ILE A 409 -13.57 -15.79 3.25
N ASN A 410 -13.35 -15.94 4.55
CA ASN A 410 -13.59 -17.18 5.30
C ASN A 410 -14.95 -17.18 6.01
N ARG A 411 -15.50 -15.98 6.26
CA ARG A 411 -16.85 -15.82 6.78
C ARG A 411 -17.58 -14.70 6.10
N ILE A 412 -18.88 -14.89 5.88
CA ILE A 412 -19.79 -13.85 5.40
C ILE A 412 -21.13 -14.02 6.09
N PHE A 413 -21.70 -12.92 6.59
CA PHE A 413 -22.93 -12.91 7.40
C PHE A 413 -22.90 -13.90 8.59
N GLY A 414 -21.70 -14.08 9.15
CA GLY A 414 -21.34 -15.01 10.22
C GLY A 414 -21.30 -16.49 9.84
N GLY A 415 -21.66 -16.87 8.61
CA GLY A 415 -21.48 -18.21 8.08
C GLY A 415 -20.05 -18.46 7.60
N ARG A 416 -19.56 -19.69 7.73
CA ARG A 416 -18.26 -20.13 7.21
C ARG A 416 -18.35 -20.38 5.71
N THR A 417 -17.37 -19.90 4.95
CA THR A 417 -17.29 -20.09 3.51
C THR A 417 -16.30 -21.19 3.14
N GLU A 418 -16.65 -21.96 2.12
CA GLU A 418 -15.74 -22.87 1.43
C GLU A 418 -15.88 -22.64 -0.07
N ALA A 419 -14.76 -22.31 -0.73
CA ALA A 419 -14.75 -22.11 -2.17
C ALA A 419 -15.09 -23.42 -2.91
N GLY A 420 -15.71 -23.28 -4.09
CA GLY A 420 -16.05 -24.43 -4.93
C GLY A 420 -14.82 -25.29 -5.31
N GLU A 421 -15.06 -26.57 -5.62
CA GLU A 421 -14.01 -27.56 -5.89
C GLU A 421 -13.03 -27.16 -7.01
N ASP A 422 -13.49 -26.36 -7.97
CA ASP A 422 -12.67 -25.88 -9.09
C ASP A 422 -11.74 -24.69 -8.73
N SER A 423 -11.87 -24.13 -7.52
CA SER A 423 -11.11 -22.95 -7.09
C SER A 423 -9.61 -23.26 -6.95
N GLN A 424 -8.79 -22.49 -7.66
CA GLN A 424 -7.32 -22.54 -7.56
C GLN A 424 -6.76 -21.62 -6.47
N THR A 425 -7.58 -20.72 -5.95
CA THR A 425 -7.18 -19.67 -4.99
C THR A 425 -7.76 -19.94 -3.59
N GLY A 426 -8.46 -21.06 -3.41
CA GLY A 426 -9.22 -21.35 -2.20
C GLY A 426 -10.27 -20.25 -1.96
N ASN A 427 -10.35 -19.77 -0.72
CA ASN A 427 -11.32 -18.74 -0.33
C ASN A 427 -10.97 -17.31 -0.80
N ASN A 428 -9.90 -17.14 -1.57
CA ASN A 428 -9.42 -15.82 -2.01
C ASN A 428 -10.08 -15.37 -3.32
N LEU A 429 -10.65 -14.17 -3.31
CA LEU A 429 -10.96 -13.41 -4.51
C LEU A 429 -9.71 -12.67 -4.98
N VAL A 430 -9.38 -12.73 -6.27
CA VAL A 430 -8.21 -12.05 -6.83
C VAL A 430 -8.64 -10.88 -7.71
N PHE A 431 -8.02 -9.72 -7.50
CA PHE A 431 -8.26 -8.48 -8.21
C PHE A 431 -7.01 -8.06 -8.99
N ASP A 432 -7.18 -7.79 -10.28
CA ASP A 432 -6.16 -7.27 -11.17
C ASP A 432 -6.23 -5.75 -11.27
N GLY A 433 -5.11 -5.10 -10.96
CA GLY A 433 -4.90 -3.67 -10.96
C GLY A 433 -4.17 -3.18 -12.21
N TYR A 434 -4.67 -2.12 -12.82
CA TYR A 434 -4.05 -1.43 -13.95
C TYR A 434 -4.20 0.09 -13.83
N TYR A 435 -3.32 0.82 -14.51
CA TYR A 435 -3.37 2.28 -14.55
C TYR A 435 -4.04 2.77 -15.83
N GLN A 436 -5.18 3.45 -15.70
CA GLN A 436 -5.93 4.00 -16.81
C GLN A 436 -5.59 5.48 -16.97
N ARG A 437 -5.01 5.87 -18.11
CA ARG A 437 -4.67 7.27 -18.41
C ARG A 437 -5.81 7.98 -19.13
N GLU A 438 -6.13 9.20 -18.68
CA GLU A 438 -7.06 10.13 -19.33
C GLU A 438 -6.38 11.49 -19.57
N GLU A 439 -7.01 12.38 -20.34
CA GLU A 439 -6.51 13.74 -20.54
C GLU A 439 -6.60 14.53 -19.22
N GLY A 440 -5.46 14.70 -18.55
CA GLY A 440 -5.36 15.46 -17.30
C GLY A 440 -4.86 14.65 -16.08
N GLY A 441 -4.69 13.34 -16.23
CA GLY A 441 -4.25 12.44 -15.16
C GLY A 441 -4.69 11.01 -15.44
N GLY A 442 -4.13 10.04 -14.73
CA GLY A 442 -4.62 8.67 -14.76
C GLY A 442 -4.95 8.19 -13.37
N HIS A 443 -5.80 7.17 -13.28
CA HIS A 443 -6.28 6.59 -12.03
C HIS A 443 -6.02 5.08 -12.01
N TYR A 444 -5.84 4.52 -10.81
CA TYR A 444 -5.68 3.07 -10.63
C TYR A 444 -7.05 2.37 -10.54
N VAL A 445 -7.23 1.32 -11.33
CA VAL A 445 -8.47 0.52 -11.36
C VAL A 445 -8.15 -0.92 -11.02
N PHE A 446 -8.93 -1.51 -10.12
CA PHE A 446 -8.85 -2.92 -9.75
C PHE A 446 -10.16 -3.63 -10.05
N LYS A 447 -10.09 -4.76 -10.76
CA LYS A 447 -11.26 -5.57 -11.13
C LYS A 447 -11.07 -7.03 -10.73
N LEU A 448 -12.16 -7.69 -10.37
CA LEU A 448 -12.16 -9.13 -10.12
C LEU A 448 -11.63 -9.89 -11.34
N ARG A 449 -10.63 -10.75 -11.14
CA ARG A 449 -9.97 -11.54 -12.19
C ARG A 449 -10.90 -12.63 -12.72
N GLN A 450 -11.57 -13.33 -11.81
CA GLN A 450 -12.44 -14.46 -12.11
C GLN A 450 -13.56 -14.53 -11.09
N GLU A 451 -14.73 -14.97 -11.54
CA GLU A 451 -15.83 -15.28 -10.65
C GLU A 451 -15.47 -16.40 -9.68
N GLN A 452 -16.07 -16.36 -8.49
CA GLN A 452 -15.85 -17.34 -7.43
C GLN A 452 -17.18 -17.70 -6.78
N SER A 453 -17.37 -19.00 -6.55
CA SER A 453 -18.52 -19.50 -5.81
C SER A 453 -18.08 -20.03 -4.45
N TYR A 454 -18.91 -19.77 -3.44
CA TYR A 454 -18.72 -20.24 -2.08
C TYR A 454 -19.95 -21.00 -1.64
N THR A 455 -19.75 -22.17 -1.04
CA THR A 455 -20.74 -22.75 -0.15
C THR A 455 -20.61 -22.07 1.21
N VAL A 456 -21.74 -21.85 1.88
CA VAL A 456 -21.78 -21.15 3.16
C VAL A 456 -22.52 -22.01 4.17
N SER A 457 -21.90 -22.22 5.33
CA SER A 457 -22.41 -23.09 6.40
C SER A 457 -22.59 -22.31 7.70
N GLY A 458 -23.55 -22.73 8.53
CA GLY A 458 -23.79 -22.14 9.86
C GLY A 458 -24.54 -20.80 9.86
N CYS A 459 -25.18 -20.43 8.74
CA CYS A 459 -26.01 -19.23 8.62
C CYS A 459 -27.15 -19.45 7.60
N ALA A 460 -28.03 -18.45 7.42
CA ALA A 460 -29.15 -18.54 6.47
C ALA A 460 -28.71 -18.53 4.99
N LEU A 461 -27.55 -17.95 4.68
CA LEU A 461 -26.97 -17.99 3.34
C LEU A 461 -26.35 -19.36 3.13
N CYS A 462 -26.68 -20.01 2.01
CA CYS A 462 -26.16 -21.33 1.64
C CYS A 462 -25.12 -21.25 0.52
N ARG A 463 -25.26 -20.30 -0.41
CA ARG A 463 -24.28 -20.06 -1.47
C ARG A 463 -24.12 -18.57 -1.75
N LEU A 464 -22.88 -18.18 -2.03
CA LEU A 464 -22.51 -16.86 -2.52
C LEU A 464 -21.76 -17.02 -3.83
N LEU A 465 -22.28 -16.44 -4.90
CA LEU A 465 -21.52 -16.22 -6.13
C LEU A 465 -21.03 -14.78 -6.15
N VAL A 466 -19.74 -14.60 -6.43
CA VAL A 466 -19.14 -13.30 -6.72
C VAL A 466 -18.69 -13.34 -8.17
N ASN A 467 -19.41 -12.67 -9.06
CA ASN A 467 -19.10 -12.63 -10.50
C ASN A 467 -18.69 -11.23 -10.98
N GLY A 468 -18.80 -10.23 -10.11
CA GLY A 468 -18.30 -8.89 -10.33
C GLY A 468 -17.68 -8.33 -9.07
N GLY A 469 -16.62 -7.55 -9.23
CA GLY A 469 -16.00 -6.87 -8.11
C GLY A 469 -15.07 -5.76 -8.54
N ALA A 470 -15.03 -4.70 -7.75
CA ALA A 470 -14.08 -3.61 -7.89
C ALA A 470 -13.45 -3.30 -6.53
N LEU A 471 -12.17 -2.93 -6.55
CA LEU A 471 -11.49 -2.41 -5.35
C LEU A 471 -11.29 -0.91 -5.54
N GLN A 472 -11.94 -0.15 -4.67
CA GLN A 472 -11.89 1.30 -4.61
C GLN A 472 -10.99 1.74 -3.46
N ALA A 473 -10.29 2.87 -3.63
CA ALA A 473 -9.35 3.37 -2.65
C ALA A 473 -9.63 4.83 -2.29
N ASN A 474 -9.45 5.15 -1.01
CA ASN A 474 -9.43 6.51 -0.52
C ASN A 474 -8.30 6.66 0.51
N GLY A 475 -7.10 6.96 0.03
CA GLY A 475 -5.91 7.04 0.89
C GLY A 475 -5.49 5.67 1.42
N GLN A 476 -5.49 5.53 2.75
CA GLN A 476 -5.15 4.28 3.43
C GLN A 476 -6.34 3.32 3.58
N LYS A 477 -7.52 3.70 3.10
CA LYS A 477 -8.72 2.86 3.15
C LYS A 477 -8.98 2.22 1.80
N GLY A 478 -9.22 0.92 1.81
CA GLY A 478 -9.68 0.16 0.65
C GLY A 478 -11.14 -0.27 0.84
N SER A 479 -11.89 -0.40 -0.25
CA SER A 479 -13.24 -0.96 -0.24
C SER A 479 -13.41 -1.93 -1.40
N PHE A 480 -13.60 -3.20 -1.09
CA PHE A 480 -13.96 -4.22 -2.05
C PHE A 480 -15.47 -4.22 -2.24
N VAL A 481 -15.93 -3.76 -3.39
CA VAL A 481 -17.34 -3.72 -3.75
C VAL A 481 -17.65 -4.93 -4.60
N LEU A 482 -18.46 -5.84 -4.06
CA LEU A 482 -18.77 -7.15 -4.61
C LEU A 482 -20.20 -7.19 -5.16
N ASN A 483 -20.36 -7.90 -6.27
CA ASN A 483 -21.64 -8.16 -6.93
C ASN A 483 -21.74 -9.64 -7.29
N GLY A 484 -22.96 -10.14 -7.36
CA GLY A 484 -23.24 -11.49 -7.84
C GLY A 484 -24.58 -12.00 -7.38
N ASP A 485 -24.64 -13.28 -6.99
CA ASP A 485 -25.88 -13.95 -6.61
C ASP A 485 -25.80 -14.58 -5.22
N MET A 486 -26.95 -14.65 -4.54
CA MET A 486 -27.12 -15.32 -3.26
C MET A 486 -28.19 -16.40 -3.35
N THR A 487 -27.97 -17.48 -2.60
CA THR A 487 -28.96 -18.54 -2.35
C THR A 487 -29.11 -18.73 -0.85
N PHE A 488 -30.34 -18.66 -0.35
CA PHE A 488 -30.66 -18.80 1.08
C PHE A 488 -31.26 -20.18 1.41
N ASP A 489 -31.38 -20.51 2.69
CA ASP A 489 -32.04 -21.73 3.18
C ASP A 489 -33.52 -21.76 2.72
N ASP A 490 -34.05 -22.95 2.41
CA ASP A 490 -35.47 -23.15 2.06
C ASP A 490 -36.38 -23.24 3.30
N MET A 491 -35.79 -23.32 4.49
CA MET A 491 -36.49 -23.38 5.78
C MET A 491 -37.47 -24.58 5.93
N GLY A 492 -37.52 -25.52 4.98
CA GLY A 492 -38.42 -26.66 4.94
C GLY A 492 -39.85 -26.32 4.52
N LYS A 493 -40.86 -26.66 5.36
CA LYS A 493 -42.29 -26.57 5.00
C LYS A 493 -42.82 -25.14 4.74
N MET A 494 -42.03 -24.12 5.03
CA MET A 494 -42.45 -22.72 4.96
C MET A 494 -41.26 -21.87 4.50
N ASP A 495 -41.09 -21.78 3.18
CA ASP A 495 -39.95 -21.10 2.57
C ASP A 495 -40.15 -19.59 2.53
N LEU A 496 -39.68 -18.92 3.58
CA LEU A 496 -39.74 -17.46 3.72
C LEU A 496 -38.60 -16.72 3.01
N TYR A 497 -37.50 -17.40 2.68
CA TYR A 497 -36.41 -16.78 1.91
C TYR A 497 -36.69 -16.86 0.41
N SER A 498 -37.46 -17.84 -0.05
CA SER A 498 -38.15 -17.94 -1.33
C SER A 498 -37.33 -17.95 -2.63
N TYR A 499 -36.07 -17.56 -2.61
CA TYR A 499 -35.25 -17.40 -3.81
C TYR A 499 -34.15 -18.47 -3.87
N ASP A 500 -34.12 -19.24 -4.96
CA ASP A 500 -32.98 -20.08 -5.33
C ASP A 500 -31.80 -19.24 -5.80
N ARG A 501 -32.10 -18.12 -6.43
CA ARG A 501 -31.12 -17.13 -6.87
C ARG A 501 -31.71 -15.74 -6.71
N ILE A 502 -31.05 -14.89 -5.94
CA ILE A 502 -31.32 -13.46 -5.90
C ILE A 502 -30.03 -12.68 -6.16
N GLY A 503 -30.07 -11.75 -7.10
CA GLY A 503 -28.91 -10.92 -7.42
C GLY A 503 -28.62 -9.92 -6.31
N TYR A 504 -27.37 -9.51 -6.16
CA TYR A 504 -26.96 -8.41 -5.29
C TYR A 504 -25.88 -7.56 -5.96
N HIS A 505 -25.91 -6.26 -5.65
CA HIS A 505 -24.86 -5.32 -6.03
C HIS A 505 -24.43 -4.50 -4.82
N GLY A 506 -23.17 -4.06 -4.81
CA GLY A 506 -22.71 -3.05 -3.86
C GLY A 506 -22.33 -3.58 -2.47
N LEU A 507 -22.21 -4.90 -2.27
CA LEU A 507 -21.75 -5.45 -0.99
C LEU A 507 -20.31 -5.02 -0.74
N ALA A 508 -20.08 -4.13 0.21
CA ALA A 508 -18.75 -3.55 0.43
C ALA A 508 -18.05 -4.20 1.63
N VAL A 509 -16.85 -4.72 1.42
CA VAL A 509 -15.92 -5.10 2.49
C VAL A 509 -14.86 -4.00 2.58
N ASN A 510 -14.93 -3.19 3.64
CA ASN A 510 -14.00 -2.10 3.87
C ASN A 510 -12.76 -2.62 4.60
N LEU A 511 -11.60 -2.15 4.15
CA LEU A 511 -10.30 -2.36 4.75
C LEU A 511 -9.81 -1.01 5.32
N ASP A 512 -9.59 -0.96 6.62
CA ASP A 512 -8.97 0.18 7.31
C ASP A 512 -7.67 -0.30 7.97
N MET A 513 -6.55 0.30 7.62
CA MET A 513 -5.27 -0.03 8.25
C MET A 513 -5.12 0.79 9.53
N ARG A 514 -5.07 0.13 10.68
CA ARG A 514 -4.87 0.79 11.98
C ARG A 514 -3.70 0.12 12.70
N ASP A 515 -2.72 0.93 13.11
CA ASP A 515 -1.55 0.48 13.90
C ASP A 515 -0.78 -0.71 13.29
N GLY A 516 -0.78 -0.84 11.96
CA GLY A 516 -0.12 -1.94 11.25
C GLY A 516 -0.96 -3.23 11.13
N GLU A 517 -2.21 -3.21 11.59
CA GLU A 517 -3.18 -4.28 11.42
C GLU A 517 -4.28 -3.90 10.41
N ASN A 518 -4.82 -4.91 9.75
CA ASN A 518 -5.93 -4.76 8.81
C ASN A 518 -7.25 -4.97 9.56
N ASP A 519 -8.02 -3.90 9.73
CA ASP A 519 -9.38 -3.94 10.27
C ASP A 519 -10.38 -4.07 9.10
N PHE A 520 -11.27 -5.04 9.17
CA PHE A 520 -12.27 -5.30 8.13
C PHE A 520 -13.67 -5.01 8.64
N THR A 521 -14.48 -4.35 7.82
CA THR A 521 -15.88 -4.09 8.14
C THR A 521 -16.76 -4.29 6.92
N VAL A 522 -17.74 -5.19 7.03
CA VAL A 522 -18.75 -5.39 6.00
C VAL A 522 -19.82 -4.30 6.11
N ASN A 523 -19.95 -3.47 5.08
CA ASN A 523 -21.03 -2.52 4.96
C ASN A 523 -22.21 -3.19 4.24
N MET A 524 -23.22 -3.56 5.03
CA MET A 524 -24.44 -4.18 4.53
C MET A 524 -25.44 -3.16 3.97
N GLU A 525 -25.37 -1.91 4.42
CA GLU A 525 -26.29 -0.86 3.98
C GLU A 525 -26.07 -0.46 2.52
N SER A 526 -24.87 -0.74 1.96
CA SER A 526 -24.59 -0.53 0.54
C SER A 526 -25.08 -1.67 -0.36
N LEU A 527 -25.47 -2.82 0.21
CA LEU A 527 -26.01 -3.94 -0.56
C LEU A 527 -27.41 -3.60 -1.07
N GLN A 528 -27.61 -3.78 -2.37
CA GLN A 528 -28.91 -3.69 -3.01
C GLN A 528 -29.24 -5.02 -3.67
N PHE A 529 -30.45 -5.51 -3.44
CA PHE A 529 -30.94 -6.71 -4.11
C PHE A 529 -31.39 -6.38 -5.54
N ASP A 530 -31.07 -7.27 -6.47
CA ASP A 530 -31.46 -7.20 -7.88
C ASP A 530 -32.37 -8.39 -8.20
N LEU A 531 -33.59 -8.05 -8.62
CA LEU A 531 -34.63 -9.02 -8.95
C LEU A 531 -34.75 -9.28 -10.46
N SER A 532 -33.96 -8.61 -11.33
CA SER A 532 -34.14 -8.72 -12.78
C SER A 532 -33.96 -10.15 -13.30
N GLU A 533 -33.07 -10.91 -12.67
CA GLU A 533 -32.71 -12.29 -13.01
C GLU A 533 -32.96 -13.25 -11.84
N ALA A 534 -33.81 -12.87 -10.87
CA ALA A 534 -34.09 -13.70 -9.71
C ALA A 534 -34.88 -14.96 -10.07
N SER A 535 -34.55 -16.07 -9.42
CA SER A 535 -35.26 -17.35 -9.53
C SER A 535 -36.00 -17.64 -8.23
N VAL A 536 -37.33 -17.61 -8.30
CA VAL A 536 -38.23 -17.88 -7.16
C VAL A 536 -38.51 -19.38 -7.10
N ARG A 537 -38.41 -19.97 -5.90
CA ARG A 537 -38.72 -21.39 -5.68
C ARG A 537 -40.20 -21.68 -5.84
N GLU A 538 -40.51 -22.86 -6.33
CA GLU A 538 -41.87 -23.37 -6.37
C GLU A 538 -42.44 -23.52 -4.95
N HIS A 539 -43.70 -23.13 -4.76
CA HIS A 539 -44.43 -23.15 -3.50
C HIS A 539 -43.85 -22.26 -2.39
N SER A 540 -42.94 -21.35 -2.73
CA SER A 540 -42.34 -20.41 -1.78
C SER A 540 -43.24 -19.21 -1.48
N PHE A 541 -42.92 -18.49 -0.41
CA PHE A 541 -43.70 -17.34 0.01
C PHE A 541 -43.70 -16.21 -1.04
N ALA A 542 -42.55 -15.90 -1.67
CA ALA A 542 -42.47 -14.88 -2.72
C ALA A 542 -43.14 -15.29 -4.04
N GLN A 543 -43.44 -16.58 -4.26
CA GLN A 543 -44.29 -16.99 -5.38
C GLN A 543 -45.76 -16.66 -5.09
N CYS A 544 -46.19 -16.82 -3.83
CA CYS A 544 -47.58 -16.63 -3.43
C CYS A 544 -47.95 -15.21 -3.02
N PHE A 545 -47.00 -14.42 -2.49
CA PHE A 545 -47.22 -13.05 -1.99
C PHE A 545 -46.30 -12.05 -2.69
N PRO A 546 -46.75 -10.78 -2.86
CA PRO A 546 -45.95 -9.71 -3.46
C PRO A 546 -44.87 -9.22 -2.48
N LEU A 547 -43.79 -9.99 -2.37
CA LEU A 547 -42.69 -9.77 -1.44
C LEU A 547 -41.54 -9.01 -2.11
N LYS A 548 -41.13 -7.87 -1.54
CA LYS A 548 -39.97 -7.10 -2.03
C LYS A 548 -38.84 -7.12 -1.00
N PRO A 549 -37.62 -7.52 -1.36
CA PRO A 549 -36.46 -7.34 -0.49
C PRO A 549 -36.12 -5.86 -0.38
N VAL A 550 -35.94 -5.37 0.85
CA VAL A 550 -35.56 -3.99 1.14
C VAL A 550 -34.06 -3.89 1.42
N GLY A 551 -33.50 -4.86 2.13
CA GLY A 551 -32.08 -4.87 2.47
C GLY A 551 -31.73 -5.93 3.50
N ILE A 552 -30.46 -5.95 3.90
CA ILE A 552 -29.90 -6.83 4.92
C ILE A 552 -29.19 -6.00 5.98
N SER A 553 -29.21 -6.42 7.24
CA SER A 553 -28.44 -5.76 8.29
C SER A 553 -27.96 -6.72 9.37
N TYR A 554 -26.90 -6.30 10.05
CA TYR A 554 -26.40 -6.90 11.28
C TYR A 554 -26.79 -6.00 12.46
N VAL A 555 -27.39 -6.59 13.50
CA VAL A 555 -27.90 -5.88 14.68
C VAL A 555 -27.27 -6.46 15.93
N ARG A 556 -26.70 -5.61 16.78
CA ARG A 556 -26.03 -5.96 18.04
C ARG A 556 -26.70 -5.31 19.25
N GLY A 557 -26.65 -5.98 20.40
CA GLY A 557 -27.10 -5.44 21.70
C GLY A 557 -28.62 -5.30 21.86
N ARG A 558 -29.40 -5.91 20.97
CA ARG A 558 -30.86 -6.02 21.10
C ARG A 558 -31.42 -7.22 20.36
N THR A 559 -32.45 -7.84 20.91
CA THR A 559 -33.22 -8.91 20.24
C THR A 559 -34.11 -8.32 19.13
N PRO A 560 -34.58 -9.14 18.17
CA PRO A 560 -35.54 -8.68 17.16
C PRO A 560 -36.81 -8.03 17.76
N MET A 561 -37.30 -8.56 18.89
CA MET A 561 -38.46 -7.98 19.58
C MET A 561 -38.17 -6.60 20.15
N GLN A 562 -37.00 -6.39 20.74
CA GLN A 562 -36.54 -5.07 21.20
C GLN A 562 -36.30 -4.10 20.02
N ALA A 563 -36.03 -4.61 18.82
CA ALA A 563 -35.96 -3.82 17.59
C ALA A 563 -37.34 -3.46 17.02
N GLY A 564 -38.44 -3.87 17.68
CA GLY A 564 -39.81 -3.48 17.33
C GLY A 564 -40.59 -4.48 16.49
N TYR A 565 -40.08 -5.71 16.31
CA TYR A 565 -40.78 -6.76 15.57
C TYR A 565 -41.62 -7.64 16.49
N ALA A 566 -42.89 -7.85 16.14
CA ALA A 566 -43.70 -8.87 16.78
C ALA A 566 -43.32 -10.24 16.22
N GLU A 567 -43.15 -11.24 17.08
CA GLU A 567 -42.84 -12.60 16.67
C GLU A 567 -43.98 -13.20 15.83
N LEU A 568 -43.62 -13.77 14.67
CA LEU A 568 -44.52 -14.58 13.87
C LEU A 568 -44.32 -16.05 14.20
N LYS A 569 -45.38 -16.69 14.68
CA LYS A 569 -45.39 -18.14 14.89
C LYS A 569 -45.38 -18.84 13.53
N VAL A 570 -44.27 -19.51 13.22
CA VAL A 570 -44.12 -20.38 12.04
C VAL A 570 -43.99 -21.84 12.47
N SER A 571 -44.29 -22.79 11.59
CA SER A 571 -44.42 -24.23 11.89
C SER A 571 -43.11 -24.96 12.27
N ARG A 572 -42.01 -24.23 12.51
CA ARG A 572 -40.70 -24.73 12.95
C ARG A 572 -40.41 -24.11 14.31
N GLU A 573 -39.79 -24.83 15.24
CA GLU A 573 -39.40 -24.28 16.54
C GLU A 573 -38.41 -23.10 16.33
N VAL A 574 -38.95 -21.89 16.33
CA VAL A 574 -38.20 -20.64 16.35
C VAL A 574 -37.67 -20.50 17.77
N SER A 575 -36.40 -20.84 17.97
CA SER A 575 -35.74 -20.51 19.24
C SER A 575 -35.49 -19.00 19.25
N GLY A 576 -35.82 -18.34 20.37
CA GLY A 576 -35.57 -16.92 20.52
C GLY A 576 -34.12 -16.58 20.16
N ILE A 577 -33.93 -15.63 19.26
CA ILE A 577 -32.61 -15.10 18.94
C ILE A 577 -32.23 -14.07 20.00
N GLU A 578 -31.03 -14.25 20.55
CA GLU A 578 -30.42 -13.36 21.55
C GLU A 578 -29.95 -12.03 20.92
N GLU A 579 -29.22 -11.25 21.70
CA GLU A 579 -28.54 -10.04 21.19
C GLU A 579 -27.41 -10.47 20.24
N GLU A 580 -27.32 -9.85 19.05
CA GLU A 580 -26.46 -10.22 17.89
C GLU A 580 -27.09 -11.16 16.85
N TRP A 581 -27.55 -10.58 15.74
CA TRP A 581 -28.20 -11.31 14.65
C TRP A 581 -28.11 -10.58 13.31
N TYR A 582 -28.30 -11.34 12.24
CA TYR A 582 -28.41 -10.84 10.87
C TYR A 582 -29.86 -10.99 10.42
N GLY A 583 -30.34 -10.10 9.56
CA GLY A 583 -31.70 -10.23 9.05
C GLY A 583 -31.91 -9.54 7.71
N ILE A 584 -32.79 -10.15 6.92
CA ILE A 584 -33.30 -9.57 5.68
C ILE A 584 -34.66 -8.96 5.98
N PHE A 585 -34.85 -7.73 5.51
CA PHE A 585 -36.11 -7.00 5.59
C PHE A 585 -36.84 -7.15 4.29
N TRP A 586 -38.09 -7.59 4.37
CA TRP A 586 -38.97 -7.74 3.24
C TRP A 586 -40.19 -6.85 3.43
N GLN A 587 -40.71 -6.29 2.34
CA GLN A 587 -41.88 -5.42 2.37
C GLN A 587 -43.01 -6.02 1.54
N ILE A 588 -44.22 -5.94 2.10
CA ILE A 588 -45.49 -6.26 1.44
C ILE A 588 -46.33 -4.98 1.45
N ASP A 589 -46.56 -4.41 0.28
CA ASP A 589 -47.36 -3.19 0.14
C ASP A 589 -48.85 -3.53 0.29
N LEU A 590 -49.49 -3.03 1.34
CA LEU A 590 -50.93 -3.27 1.60
C LEU A 590 -51.84 -2.32 0.81
N GLY A 591 -51.24 -1.36 0.09
CA GLY A 591 -51.96 -0.31 -0.63
C GLY A 591 -52.40 0.85 0.29
N ASN A 592 -53.36 1.63 -0.21
CA ASN A 592 -54.01 2.70 0.56
C ASN A 592 -55.35 2.19 1.13
N MET A 593 -55.75 2.67 2.31
CA MET A 593 -57.06 2.34 2.90
C MET A 593 -58.24 3.08 2.21
N GLY A 594 -58.13 3.40 0.92
CA GLY A 594 -59.13 4.17 0.18
C GLY A 594 -59.31 5.61 0.70
N SER A 595 -60.51 6.18 0.51
CA SER A 595 -60.80 7.59 0.80
C SER A 595 -60.93 7.94 2.29
N LEU A 596 -60.96 6.95 3.17
CA LEU A 596 -61.11 7.12 4.63
C LEU A 596 -59.83 7.62 5.30
N VAL A 597 -58.69 7.50 4.61
CA VAL A 597 -57.38 7.83 5.15
C VAL A 597 -56.47 8.30 4.01
N LYS A 598 -56.65 9.54 3.53
CA LYS A 598 -55.92 10.09 2.36
C LYS A 598 -54.40 10.23 2.55
N GLN A 599 -53.85 9.96 3.74
CA GLN A 599 -52.47 10.31 4.10
C GLN A 599 -51.58 9.14 4.53
N TYR A 600 -52.06 7.90 4.59
CA TYR A 600 -51.23 6.77 5.03
C TYR A 600 -51.11 5.69 3.95
N SER A 601 -49.88 5.45 3.46
CA SER A 601 -49.52 4.21 2.77
C SER A 601 -49.17 3.16 3.82
N LEU A 602 -49.86 2.02 3.81
CA LEU A 602 -49.59 0.92 4.74
C LEU A 602 -48.77 -0.16 4.06
N ALA A 603 -47.77 -0.66 4.77
CA ALA A 603 -46.99 -1.82 4.35
C ALA A 603 -46.70 -2.71 5.57
N LEU A 604 -46.60 -4.01 5.35
CA LEU A 604 -46.03 -4.92 6.34
C LEU A 604 -44.55 -5.05 6.04
N GLU A 605 -43.72 -4.96 7.07
CA GLU A 605 -42.33 -5.35 6.97
C GLU A 605 -42.13 -6.68 7.70
N LEU A 606 -41.75 -7.69 6.93
CA LEU A 606 -41.42 -9.03 7.39
C LEU A 606 -39.90 -9.11 7.60
N LEU A 607 -39.50 -9.62 8.77
CA LEU A 607 -38.12 -9.88 9.12
C LEU A 607 -37.87 -11.39 9.10
N THR A 608 -36.91 -11.83 8.29
CA THR A 608 -36.29 -13.16 8.41
C THR A 608 -34.89 -12.97 8.98
N ALA A 609 -34.70 -13.34 10.24
CA ALA A 609 -33.45 -13.16 10.96
C ALA A 609 -32.81 -14.51 11.32
N TRP A 610 -31.48 -14.51 11.43
CA TRP A 610 -30.71 -15.63 11.92
C TRP A 610 -29.60 -15.17 12.86
N LYS A 611 -29.30 -16.01 13.84
CA LYS A 611 -28.07 -15.96 14.62
C LYS A 611 -27.17 -17.08 14.11
N PRO A 612 -26.00 -16.76 13.55
CA PRO A 612 -25.03 -17.76 13.16
C PRO A 612 -24.61 -18.59 14.38
N SER A 613 -24.27 -19.85 14.14
CA SER A 613 -23.78 -20.77 15.19
C SER A 613 -22.32 -21.18 14.92
N PRO A 614 -21.36 -20.23 14.91
CA PRO A 614 -19.95 -20.55 14.67
C PRO A 614 -19.28 -21.16 15.91
N GLU A 615 -19.84 -20.96 17.11
CA GLU A 615 -19.29 -21.44 18.39
C GLU A 615 -19.50 -22.94 18.63
N ASP A 616 -20.40 -23.58 17.87
CA ASP A 616 -20.63 -25.03 17.87
C ASP A 616 -19.64 -25.76 16.95
N GLU A 617 -18.44 -25.20 16.74
CA GLU A 617 -17.36 -25.80 15.97
C GLU A 617 -16.86 -27.08 16.64
N ILE A 618 -17.53 -28.19 16.33
CA ILE A 618 -17.10 -29.52 16.71
C ILE A 618 -16.01 -29.92 15.73
N LYS A 619 -14.81 -30.22 16.24
CA LYS A 619 -13.84 -31.00 15.46
C LYS A 619 -14.43 -32.39 15.21
N GLY A 620 -14.83 -32.64 13.98
CA GLY A 620 -15.22 -33.96 13.50
C GLY A 620 -14.13 -34.99 13.74
N ALA A 621 -14.49 -36.27 13.69
CA ALA A 621 -13.55 -37.38 13.92
C ALA A 621 -12.40 -37.44 12.88
N ASP A 622 -12.56 -36.74 11.74
CA ASP A 622 -11.58 -36.55 10.66
C ASP A 622 -10.77 -35.26 10.79
N GLY A 623 -11.02 -34.44 11.82
CA GLY A 623 -10.39 -33.14 12.02
C GLY A 623 -11.04 -31.98 11.27
N SER A 624 -12.17 -32.21 10.57
CA SER A 624 -12.96 -31.14 9.93
C SER A 624 -13.73 -30.32 10.98
N PHE A 625 -13.95 -29.03 10.73
CA PHE A 625 -14.81 -28.20 11.58
C PHE A 625 -16.25 -28.30 11.09
N LEU A 626 -17.16 -28.83 11.92
CA LEU A 626 -18.59 -28.84 11.63
C LEU A 626 -19.22 -27.57 12.20
N CYS A 627 -19.94 -26.80 11.38
CA CYS A 627 -20.70 -25.64 11.86
C CYS A 627 -22.03 -26.08 12.49
N GLY A 628 -22.44 -25.42 13.57
CA GLY A 628 -23.74 -25.64 14.20
C GLY A 628 -24.90 -25.21 13.30
N THR A 629 -26.11 -25.63 13.66
CA THR A 629 -27.33 -25.18 12.98
C THR A 629 -27.64 -23.75 13.40
N PRO A 630 -27.85 -22.81 12.46
CA PRO A 630 -28.23 -21.44 12.79
C PRO A 630 -29.59 -21.42 13.50
N LYS A 631 -29.76 -20.46 14.42
CA LYS A 631 -31.07 -20.17 15.03
C LYS A 631 -31.78 -19.14 14.17
N TYR A 632 -33.08 -19.30 13.98
CA TYR A 632 -33.90 -18.44 13.14
C TYR A 632 -34.94 -17.68 13.97
N PHE A 633 -35.32 -16.49 13.51
CA PHE A 633 -36.42 -15.69 14.02
C PHE A 633 -37.20 -15.11 12.84
N THR A 634 -38.53 -15.20 12.91
CA THR A 634 -39.40 -14.51 11.97
C THR A 634 -40.23 -13.49 12.73
N GLY A 635 -40.19 -12.24 12.27
CA GLY A 635 -40.92 -11.15 12.89
C GLY A 635 -41.69 -10.33 11.87
N ILE A 636 -42.65 -9.56 12.35
CA ILE A 636 -43.43 -8.64 11.53
C ILE A 636 -43.66 -7.33 12.26
N ARG A 637 -43.67 -6.24 11.51
CA ARG A 637 -44.14 -4.94 11.98
C ARG A 637 -44.97 -4.25 10.91
N LEU A 638 -45.81 -3.33 11.36
CA LEU A 638 -46.59 -2.49 10.47
C LEU A 638 -45.84 -1.19 10.21
N LEU A 639 -45.79 -0.77 8.95
CA LEU A 639 -45.27 0.50 8.50
C LEU A 639 -46.42 1.41 8.04
N ALA A 640 -46.39 2.66 8.48
CA ALA A 640 -47.24 3.73 7.97
C ALA A 640 -46.35 4.85 7.44
N ASN A 641 -46.49 5.18 6.15
CA ASN A 641 -45.61 6.14 5.45
C ASN A 641 -44.11 5.83 5.63
N GLY A 642 -43.75 4.54 5.62
CA GLY A 642 -42.38 4.07 5.81
C GLY A 642 -41.88 4.06 7.25
N ASN A 643 -42.66 4.53 8.23
CA ASN A 643 -42.28 4.52 9.64
C ASN A 643 -42.96 3.38 10.40
N ALA A 644 -42.21 2.74 11.29
CA ALA A 644 -42.77 1.71 12.16
C ALA A 644 -43.84 2.30 13.09
N VAL A 645 -45.01 1.67 13.10
CA VAL A 645 -46.12 2.00 14.00
C VAL A 645 -46.52 0.77 14.81
N GLY A 646 -47.14 1.00 15.96
CA GLY A 646 -47.78 -0.09 16.69
C GLY A 646 -48.91 -0.72 15.88
N TRP A 647 -49.44 -1.85 16.37
CA TRP A 647 -50.64 -2.49 15.81
C TRP A 647 -51.93 -1.68 16.04
N GLU A 648 -51.82 -0.53 16.70
CA GLU A 648 -52.88 0.46 16.87
C GLU A 648 -52.64 1.62 15.88
N ILE A 649 -53.45 1.67 14.82
CA ILE A 649 -53.42 2.70 13.78
C ILE A 649 -54.48 3.76 14.10
N PRO A 650 -54.10 5.01 14.40
CA PRO A 650 -55.08 6.09 14.49
C PRO A 650 -55.68 6.35 13.09
N LEU A 651 -57.00 6.25 12.99
CA LEU A 651 -57.77 6.68 11.81
C LEU A 651 -58.22 8.14 12.03
N GLU A 652 -58.55 8.86 10.96
CA GLU A 652 -58.95 10.27 11.05
C GLU A 652 -60.09 10.47 12.07
N GLY A 653 -59.88 11.35 13.06
CA GLY A 653 -60.82 11.58 14.17
C GLY A 653 -60.45 10.86 15.47
N VAL A 654 -61.45 10.32 16.18
CA VAL A 654 -61.29 9.63 17.49
C VAL A 654 -61.32 8.10 17.37
N LEU A 655 -61.06 7.59 16.16
CA LEU A 655 -61.08 6.18 15.83
C LEU A 655 -59.67 5.60 15.84
N THR A 656 -59.47 4.48 16.50
CA THR A 656 -58.20 3.73 16.47
C THR A 656 -58.47 2.30 16.06
N LEU A 657 -57.81 1.84 15.01
CA LEU A 657 -57.87 0.46 14.55
C LEU A 657 -56.78 -0.34 15.25
N GLY A 658 -57.12 -1.45 15.89
CA GLY A 658 -56.18 -2.29 16.64
C GLY A 658 -56.26 -3.76 16.25
N PHE A 659 -55.10 -4.43 16.31
CA PHE A 659 -54.99 -5.88 16.22
C PHE A 659 -54.36 -6.44 17.49
N GLY A 660 -54.86 -7.59 17.99
CA GLY A 660 -54.27 -8.28 19.14
C GLY A 660 -53.03 -9.11 18.80
N GLY A 661 -52.78 -9.40 17.53
CA GLY A 661 -51.60 -10.11 17.04
C GLY A 661 -51.72 -10.52 15.58
N VAL A 662 -50.62 -11.00 14.99
CA VAL A 662 -50.58 -11.48 13.61
C VAL A 662 -49.98 -12.87 13.58
N GLU A 663 -50.61 -13.78 12.84
CA GLU A 663 -50.12 -15.14 12.58
C GLU A 663 -49.90 -15.28 11.07
N LEU A 664 -48.80 -15.91 10.65
CA LEU A 664 -48.61 -16.32 9.26
C LEU A 664 -48.82 -17.83 9.19
N LYS A 665 -49.70 -18.28 8.31
CA LYS A 665 -50.04 -19.70 8.16
C LYS A 665 -49.79 -20.16 6.74
N SER A 666 -49.38 -21.41 6.60
CA SER A 666 -49.34 -22.12 5.33
C SER A 666 -50.30 -23.32 5.34
N ARG A 667 -50.87 -23.65 4.18
CA ARG A 667 -51.70 -24.84 3.97
C ARG A 667 -51.35 -25.47 2.62
N GLU A 668 -51.22 -26.79 2.57
CA GLU A 668 -51.13 -27.54 1.32
C GLU A 668 -52.52 -27.59 0.64
N ARG A 669 -52.60 -27.21 -0.63
CA ARG A 669 -53.79 -27.39 -1.46
C ARG A 669 -53.99 -28.85 -1.76
N GLU A 670 -55.06 -29.42 -1.21
CA GLU A 670 -55.43 -30.84 -1.36
C GLU A 670 -55.63 -31.26 -2.83
N GLU A 671 -55.99 -30.35 -3.74
CA GLU A 671 -56.32 -30.66 -5.15
C GLU A 671 -55.17 -30.46 -6.15
N THR A 672 -54.17 -29.63 -5.85
CA THR A 672 -53.09 -29.23 -6.79
C THR A 672 -51.68 -29.46 -6.26
N GLY A 673 -51.53 -29.83 -4.99
CA GLY A 673 -50.22 -30.04 -4.35
C GLY A 673 -49.45 -28.75 -4.03
N GLY A 674 -49.99 -27.56 -4.34
CA GLY A 674 -49.32 -26.28 -4.07
C GLY A 674 -49.48 -25.78 -2.63
N MET A 675 -48.58 -24.90 -2.18
CA MET A 675 -48.73 -24.22 -0.88
C MET A 675 -49.53 -22.92 -1.01
N GLU A 676 -50.44 -22.69 -0.08
CA GLU A 676 -51.12 -21.41 0.15
C GLU A 676 -50.60 -20.76 1.42
N TYR A 677 -50.36 -19.45 1.38
CA TYR A 677 -50.02 -18.65 2.54
C TYR A 677 -51.15 -17.67 2.86
N TYR A 678 -51.30 -17.30 4.12
CA TYR A 678 -52.18 -16.20 4.52
C TYR A 678 -51.77 -15.64 5.88
N PHE A 679 -51.95 -14.33 6.06
CA PHE A 679 -51.84 -13.72 7.38
C PHE A 679 -53.21 -13.72 8.05
N ARG A 680 -53.24 -14.04 9.34
CA ARG A 680 -54.40 -13.91 10.21
C ARG A 680 -54.11 -12.86 11.28
N PHE A 681 -54.76 -11.72 11.16
CA PHE A 681 -54.76 -10.64 12.13
C PHE A 681 -55.84 -10.91 13.16
N ARG A 682 -55.42 -11.19 14.40
CA ARG A 682 -56.31 -11.63 15.46
C ARG A 682 -56.90 -10.48 16.24
N ASN A 683 -58.11 -10.68 16.77
CA ASN A 683 -58.79 -9.75 17.67
C ASN A 683 -58.87 -8.33 17.09
N PHE A 684 -59.18 -8.22 15.80
CA PHE A 684 -59.46 -6.96 15.13
C PHE A 684 -60.51 -6.16 15.91
N ALA A 685 -60.23 -4.89 16.18
CA ALA A 685 -61.18 -3.99 16.81
C ALA A 685 -60.95 -2.53 16.44
N LEU A 686 -62.05 -1.80 16.25
CA LEU A 686 -62.12 -0.35 16.20
C LEU A 686 -62.39 0.18 17.61
N ARG A 687 -61.56 1.11 18.08
CA ARG A 687 -61.81 1.86 19.31
C ARG A 687 -62.34 3.23 18.97
N PHE A 688 -63.49 3.58 19.53
CA PHE A 688 -64.08 4.92 19.45
C PHE A 688 -64.20 5.47 20.87
N LEU A 689 -63.50 6.56 21.20
CA LEU A 689 -63.51 7.16 22.55
C LEU A 689 -63.20 6.15 23.68
N GLY A 690 -62.31 5.19 23.42
CA GLY A 690 -61.93 4.13 24.38
C GLY A 690 -62.86 2.91 24.41
N LEU A 691 -63.99 2.92 23.70
CA LEU A 691 -64.89 1.77 23.58
C LEU A 691 -64.50 0.89 22.40
N ARG A 692 -64.38 -0.43 22.62
CA ARG A 692 -63.97 -1.44 21.63
C ARG A 692 -65.19 -1.95 20.85
N PHE A 693 -65.09 -1.94 19.52
CA PHE A 693 -66.09 -2.47 18.58
C PHE A 693 -65.41 -3.36 17.53
N PRO A 694 -65.92 -4.57 17.26
CA PRO A 694 -67.04 -5.22 17.94
C PRO A 694 -66.65 -5.74 19.35
N GLN A 695 -67.64 -6.09 20.18
CA GLN A 695 -67.39 -6.63 21.53
C GLN A 695 -66.89 -8.08 21.52
N THR A 696 -67.11 -8.81 20.43
CA THR A 696 -66.67 -10.19 20.18
C THR A 696 -65.29 -10.23 19.55
N ASN A 697 -64.69 -11.43 19.45
CA ASN A 697 -63.43 -11.60 18.74
C ASN A 697 -63.67 -11.70 17.24
N HIS A 698 -63.00 -10.84 16.48
CA HIS A 698 -63.00 -10.84 15.02
C HIS A 698 -61.58 -11.05 14.53
N ASP A 699 -61.43 -11.81 13.46
CA ASP A 699 -60.14 -11.99 12.81
C ASP A 699 -60.23 -11.49 11.37
N MET A 700 -59.16 -10.87 10.90
CA MET A 700 -59.00 -10.49 9.50
C MET A 700 -57.93 -11.36 8.86
N TYR A 701 -58.14 -11.71 7.61
CA TYR A 701 -57.26 -12.54 6.81
C TYR A 701 -56.77 -11.71 5.63
N LEU A 702 -55.46 -11.72 5.42
CA LEU A 702 -54.82 -11.21 4.22
C LEU A 702 -54.40 -12.41 3.38
N ILE A 703 -54.98 -12.49 2.19
CA ILE A 703 -54.72 -13.53 1.19
C ILE A 703 -54.18 -12.88 -0.07
N SER A 704 -53.58 -13.70 -0.93
CA SER A 704 -53.04 -13.28 -2.21
C SER A 704 -53.54 -14.22 -3.30
N ASP A 705 -53.86 -13.68 -4.47
CA ASP A 705 -54.23 -14.47 -5.63
C ASP A 705 -53.01 -14.92 -6.45
N GLU A 706 -53.23 -15.65 -7.56
CA GLU A 706 -52.15 -16.14 -8.45
C GLU A 706 -51.37 -15.00 -9.13
N ASN A 707 -51.93 -13.80 -9.20
CA ASN A 707 -51.27 -12.60 -9.73
C ASN A 707 -50.60 -11.78 -8.62
N GLN A 708 -50.49 -12.33 -7.41
CA GLN A 708 -49.96 -11.65 -6.22
C GLN A 708 -50.76 -10.39 -5.81
N THR A 709 -52.04 -10.35 -6.16
CA THR A 709 -52.95 -9.27 -5.75
C THR A 709 -53.50 -9.57 -4.37
N LEU A 710 -53.32 -8.63 -3.45
CA LEU A 710 -53.74 -8.78 -2.07
C LEU A 710 -55.26 -8.59 -1.90
N GLY A 711 -55.88 -9.48 -1.12
CA GLY A 711 -57.28 -9.42 -0.73
C GLY A 711 -57.46 -9.54 0.78
N TRP A 712 -58.47 -8.85 1.32
CA TRP A 712 -58.83 -8.90 2.73
C TRP A 712 -60.17 -9.63 2.93
N TYR A 713 -60.23 -10.54 3.90
CA TYR A 713 -61.46 -11.20 4.34
C TYR A 713 -61.60 -11.12 5.86
N GLY A 714 -62.79 -10.78 6.36
CA GLY A 714 -63.08 -10.75 7.80
C GLY A 714 -63.92 -11.94 8.21
N SER A 715 -63.59 -12.57 9.34
CA SER A 715 -64.46 -13.54 10.00
C SER A 715 -64.95 -13.01 11.34
N PHE A 716 -66.16 -13.40 11.71
CA PHE A 716 -66.72 -13.16 13.03
C PHE A 716 -67.27 -14.47 13.58
N CYS A 717 -67.02 -14.74 14.85
CA CYS A 717 -67.73 -15.79 15.55
C CYS A 717 -68.98 -15.16 16.17
N GLU A 718 -70.17 -15.59 15.72
CA GLU A 718 -71.38 -15.42 16.52
C GLU A 718 -71.22 -16.31 17.75
N GLY A 719 -71.15 -15.72 18.94
CA GLY A 719 -71.20 -16.49 20.18
C GLY A 719 -72.58 -17.12 20.33
N GLU A 720 -72.63 -18.39 20.72
CA GLU A 720 -73.74 -18.87 21.55
C GLU A 720 -73.57 -18.36 22.98
#